data_AF-A0A1J5KJ79-F1
#
_entry.id   AF-A0A1J5KJ79-F1
#
_cell.length_a   1.000
_cell.length_b   1.000
_cell.length_c   1.000
_cell.angle_alpha   90.00
_cell.angle_beta   90.00
_cell.angle_gamma   90.00
#
_symmetry.space_group_name_H-M   'P 1'
#
loop_
_entity.id
_entity.type
_entity.pdbx_description
1 polymer ?
#
loop_
_entity_poly.entity_id
_entity_poly.type
_entity_poly.pdbx_seq_one_letter_code
_entity_poly.pdbx_strand_id
1 'polypeptide(L)'
;MRKQSFLLSLLCTLTILCTNSFAKNYPDLGMNSGRSEEGLIKVDLPLPIVKNEIIGLLTGENGPINEITRFDIDPVKRVLFVDGKLTMPDSLLLSMEDTAGDKLMSEHSFSFAIGLPSPSLLSVSRYVQFKIHRFQLDGIDYTKGFNIISRVVPAILSNRSLINYFMDESKAPTDYSDSDMSLLIKNFIDSGVIRFRDNTISIKFNLKNFTDLKRFAYLEELRLWHFSPILLKGTKDKYAFRIEAGLGKPGKNWVSAAKERQSEDIDNIQEHLDEKYKMFSYSIKTKKQVHALVSKLNEDSGIHNWSTREEIEIEDLKSRLNSKASNSLTKRNVDFIADPEETQVRFFKLAKEYAQNTFIDLKKRHALDIENRSGGRVGTELPFAKKRLSQKAVNQFTNFFRDFEFDNEQLFSRLDVVLAPQFPGLVIRGEVNLNINTLFEMGLEGSGIDFSGPKLRFDDKMYGKALPFEISLYTYMRDNGVLELDIRNATLGDKFNRVVLTPKTQKGKFLEEFTKMAIVNVLKSYLMSDPMSSPSVADVETTEQKRIKLYQKISNYKELFLSAAKIDRSSKTLKTENILDLLKIKEFELNNPFNELPAQIAEEEVVEFFKRLIGYDKDSGRIQIYLDPTIFSEKIHYADNTVQLWNLAPLYDKLMDKTYLELAIGNNKRSTAYLEHLYTRKEKTDSDVFTGTTGIKSNEGPIDYNLKLDLKEFESTVNSILVGSLNTQHKMLDKELAKNSESETTILEDLTLKSEADNTLSLKITMNKTTKKKKGFFSRGLARIFKGDKSKYITESERSSVTAKIYLESVPLNDYKNAILKKRKNEVFLGDSLIKLDLQSVGMRTENPGLFAKAMNGLIGNVDFKKGIIAKSLKRLILKIAGPVLNGKGSKNGNTTLAGVHLNNYLKVYTHKDEILLQINPRFSGPVWDFILLTNQKHKGRKIGLNIDKKTNILNLDFVSAFTPSTVDKIELYNIMKKSLEITGKSQSNSNFENSRNILFILDDLFYNSDKTKKSLFHRFTDVVNNYEELSMAGLQDPNTEFTNNNGYNFTSAGAEIMHIVVTAESLLTAIKEIEKADVFSQNIKYQKSLKEVKDKLSNQYINPLLKIYKNKFMENNKRILKKDVTDWNHLVYPDALFSQKIYEYLETEK
;
A
#
# COMPACT_ATOMS: atom_id res chain seq x y z
N MET A 1 -22.05 -26.28 -0.50
CA MET A 1 -22.66 -27.40 -1.24
C MET A 1 -23.96 -27.06 -2.01
N ARG A 2 -24.83 -26.11 -1.59
CA ARG A 2 -26.00 -25.69 -2.41
C ARG A 2 -25.74 -24.57 -3.44
N LYS A 3 -24.60 -23.87 -3.37
CA LYS A 3 -24.23 -22.78 -4.31
C LYS A 3 -23.79 -23.28 -5.70
N GLN A 4 -23.29 -24.52 -5.77
CA GLN A 4 -22.92 -25.17 -7.04
C GLN A 4 -24.14 -25.84 -7.69
N SER A 5 -25.19 -26.10 -6.90
CA SER A 5 -26.50 -26.55 -7.34
C SER A 5 -27.25 -25.49 -8.13
N PHE A 6 -27.02 -24.19 -7.96
CA PHE A 6 -27.72 -23.15 -8.73
C PHE A 6 -27.39 -23.21 -10.22
N LEU A 7 -26.09 -23.18 -10.55
CA LEU A 7 -25.60 -23.21 -11.92
C LEU A 7 -25.86 -24.58 -12.54
N LEU A 8 -25.60 -25.65 -11.78
CA LEU A 8 -25.83 -27.02 -12.21
C LEU A 8 -27.32 -27.32 -12.38
N SER A 9 -28.19 -26.89 -11.46
CA SER A 9 -29.65 -26.99 -11.58
C SER A 9 -30.11 -26.20 -12.80
N LEU A 10 -29.77 -24.92 -12.94
CA LEU A 10 -30.16 -24.14 -14.13
C LEU A 10 -29.77 -24.80 -15.45
N LEU A 11 -28.57 -25.39 -15.51
CA LEU A 11 -28.05 -26.06 -16.69
C LEU A 11 -28.62 -27.47 -16.91
N CYS A 12 -28.88 -28.23 -15.84
CA CYS A 12 -29.51 -29.55 -15.87
C CYS A 12 -31.02 -29.44 -16.13
N THR A 13 -31.70 -28.46 -15.53
CA THR A 13 -33.12 -28.13 -15.72
C THR A 13 -33.40 -27.73 -17.16
N LEU A 14 -32.52 -26.94 -17.81
CA LEU A 14 -32.60 -26.66 -19.25
C LEU A 14 -32.50 -27.92 -20.13
N THR A 15 -31.89 -29.00 -19.63
CA THR A 15 -31.82 -30.29 -20.33
C THR A 15 -32.95 -31.27 -19.96
N ILE A 16 -33.67 -31.04 -18.85
CA ILE A 16 -34.70 -31.96 -18.32
C ILE A 16 -36.09 -31.75 -18.96
N LEU A 17 -36.40 -30.59 -19.54
CA LEU A 17 -37.73 -30.24 -20.07
C LEU A 17 -38.19 -30.97 -21.36
N CYS A 18 -37.52 -32.04 -21.76
CA CYS A 18 -37.83 -32.75 -23.01
C CYS A 18 -38.85 -33.87 -22.79
N THR A 19 -40.06 -33.57 -22.30
CA THR A 19 -41.08 -34.61 -22.07
C THR A 19 -42.50 -34.18 -22.41
N ASN A 20 -42.87 -34.35 -23.68
CA ASN A 20 -43.96 -35.23 -24.07
C ASN A 20 -44.08 -35.18 -25.60
N SER A 21 -43.51 -36.17 -26.28
CA SER A 21 -43.67 -36.34 -27.72
C SER A 21 -43.71 -37.82 -28.06
N PHE A 22 -44.84 -38.24 -28.65
CA PHE A 22 -44.99 -39.55 -29.24
C PHE A 22 -44.10 -39.64 -30.48
N ALA A 23 -43.11 -40.54 -30.47
CA ALA A 23 -42.27 -40.81 -31.63
C ALA A 23 -42.98 -41.84 -32.54
N LYS A 24 -43.18 -41.48 -33.82
CA LYS A 24 -43.49 -42.46 -34.87
C LYS A 24 -42.19 -43.13 -35.32
N ASN A 25 -42.24 -44.44 -35.57
CA ASN A 25 -41.15 -45.16 -36.21
C ASN A 25 -40.95 -44.62 -37.64
N TYR A 26 -39.76 -44.08 -37.91
CA TYR A 26 -39.30 -43.80 -39.26
C TYR A 26 -38.30 -44.88 -39.69
N PRO A 27 -38.38 -45.38 -40.94
CA PRO A 27 -37.32 -46.20 -41.51
C PRO A 27 -36.03 -45.37 -41.69
N ASP A 28 -34.89 -46.06 -41.62
CA ASP A 28 -33.54 -45.49 -41.64
C ASP A 28 -33.28 -44.63 -42.89
N LEU A 29 -33.23 -43.31 -42.71
CA LEU A 29 -32.99 -42.32 -43.77
C LEU A 29 -31.50 -41.96 -43.82
N GLY A 30 -30.73 -42.80 -44.51
CA GLY A 30 -29.61 -42.35 -45.35
C GLY A 30 -28.47 -41.63 -44.64
N MET A 31 -27.75 -42.31 -43.74
CA MET A 31 -26.40 -41.85 -43.37
C MET A 31 -25.46 -41.96 -44.58
N ASN A 32 -25.07 -40.82 -45.15
CA ASN A 32 -23.99 -40.76 -46.13
C ASN A 32 -22.75 -40.19 -45.44
N SER A 33 -21.72 -41.02 -45.25
CA SER A 33 -20.42 -40.65 -44.65
C SER A 33 -20.50 -39.87 -43.31
N GLY A 34 -21.39 -40.29 -42.41
CA GLY A 34 -21.52 -39.75 -41.04
C GLY A 34 -22.32 -38.44 -40.93
N ARG A 35 -23.14 -38.12 -41.94
CA ARG A 35 -24.01 -36.93 -41.99
C ARG A 35 -25.46 -37.30 -42.36
N SER A 36 -26.42 -36.54 -41.83
CA SER A 36 -27.85 -36.68 -42.11
C SER A 36 -28.48 -35.31 -42.45
N GLU A 37 -29.48 -35.29 -43.32
CA GLU A 37 -30.16 -34.06 -43.78
C GLU A 37 -31.47 -33.77 -43.01
N GLU A 38 -31.93 -34.67 -42.13
CA GLU A 38 -33.14 -34.50 -41.32
C GLU A 38 -32.93 -34.92 -39.85
N GLY A 39 -33.46 -34.13 -38.92
CA GLY A 39 -33.39 -34.42 -37.49
C GLY A 39 -34.32 -35.58 -37.13
N LEU A 40 -33.83 -36.55 -36.34
CA LEU A 40 -34.64 -37.66 -35.83
C LEU A 40 -35.62 -37.23 -34.75
N ILE A 41 -35.27 -36.21 -33.97
CA ILE A 41 -36.10 -35.67 -32.90
C ILE A 41 -36.23 -34.19 -33.14
N LYS A 42 -37.46 -33.70 -33.19
CA LYS A 42 -37.78 -32.28 -33.29
C LYS A 42 -38.97 -31.94 -32.41
N VAL A 43 -38.76 -31.06 -31.45
CA VAL A 43 -39.76 -30.62 -30.48
C VAL A 43 -39.77 -29.09 -30.44
N ASP A 44 -40.94 -28.50 -30.64
CA ASP A 44 -41.17 -27.05 -30.53
C ASP A 44 -42.07 -26.82 -29.30
N LEU A 45 -41.48 -26.31 -28.21
CA LEU A 45 -42.17 -26.09 -26.94
C LEU A 45 -42.63 -24.63 -26.82
N PRO A 46 -43.91 -24.33 -26.52
CA PRO A 46 -44.33 -22.96 -26.22
C PRO A 46 -43.53 -22.37 -25.05
N LEU A 47 -43.00 -21.15 -25.21
CA LEU A 47 -42.18 -20.50 -24.18
C LEU A 47 -42.85 -20.38 -22.79
N PRO A 48 -44.17 -20.11 -22.68
CA PRO A 48 -44.82 -20.04 -21.36
C PRO A 48 -44.75 -21.36 -20.59
N ILE A 49 -44.81 -22.50 -21.28
CA ILE A 49 -44.74 -23.84 -20.65
C ILE A 49 -43.32 -24.10 -20.16
N VAL A 50 -42.32 -23.83 -21.02
CA VAL A 50 -40.89 -23.94 -20.69
C VAL A 50 -40.54 -23.07 -19.46
N LYS A 51 -41.08 -21.85 -19.41
CA LYS A 51 -40.91 -20.91 -18.30
C LYS A 51 -41.44 -21.47 -16.98
N ASN A 52 -42.68 -21.93 -16.95
CA ASN A 52 -43.31 -22.41 -15.72
C ASN A 52 -42.61 -23.66 -15.15
N GLU A 53 -42.25 -24.61 -16.01
CA GLU A 53 -41.55 -25.84 -15.61
C GLU A 53 -40.13 -25.54 -15.09
N ILE A 54 -39.38 -24.66 -15.76
CA ILE A 54 -38.03 -24.26 -15.29
C ILE A 54 -38.12 -23.54 -13.95
N ILE A 55 -39.07 -22.61 -13.81
CA ILE A 55 -39.25 -21.89 -12.56
C ILE A 55 -39.55 -22.87 -11.44
N GLY A 56 -40.52 -23.78 -11.62
CA GLY A 56 -40.88 -24.78 -10.63
C GLY A 56 -39.70 -25.69 -10.22
N LEU A 57 -38.86 -26.09 -11.16
CA LEU A 57 -37.67 -26.90 -10.90
C LEU A 57 -36.55 -26.12 -10.18
N LEU A 58 -36.43 -24.83 -10.45
CA LEU A 58 -35.42 -23.97 -9.82
C LEU A 58 -35.82 -23.54 -8.40
N THR A 59 -37.11 -23.35 -8.13
CA THR A 59 -37.64 -22.94 -6.82
C THR A 59 -38.16 -24.11 -5.98
N GLY A 60 -37.69 -25.34 -6.23
CA GLY A 60 -38.15 -26.54 -5.52
C GLY A 60 -37.91 -26.49 -3.99
N GLU A 61 -38.65 -27.30 -3.24
CA GLU A 61 -38.57 -27.34 -1.77
C GLU A 61 -37.12 -27.57 -1.28
N ASN A 62 -36.66 -26.71 -0.37
CA ASN A 62 -35.28 -26.66 0.16
C ASN A 62 -34.18 -26.22 -0.83
N GLY A 63 -34.53 -25.66 -2.00
CA GLY A 63 -33.59 -25.05 -2.94
C GLY A 63 -32.97 -23.74 -2.42
N PRO A 64 -31.77 -23.36 -2.88
CA PRO A 64 -31.17 -22.07 -2.53
C PRO A 64 -31.87 -20.89 -3.21
N ILE A 65 -32.65 -21.11 -4.28
CA ILE A 65 -33.42 -20.08 -4.99
C ILE A 65 -34.81 -20.05 -4.39
N ASN A 66 -35.17 -18.93 -3.76
CA ASN A 66 -36.50 -18.76 -3.19
C ASN A 66 -37.50 -18.28 -4.24
N GLU A 67 -37.02 -17.46 -5.18
CA GLU A 67 -37.89 -16.70 -6.08
C GLU A 67 -37.21 -16.50 -7.43
N ILE A 68 -37.96 -16.64 -8.52
CA ILE A 68 -37.56 -16.18 -9.85
C ILE A 68 -38.49 -15.04 -10.26
N THR A 69 -37.93 -13.84 -10.29
CA THR A 69 -38.61 -12.60 -10.64
C THR A 69 -38.69 -12.36 -12.15
N ARG A 70 -37.74 -12.91 -12.92
CA ARG A 70 -37.70 -12.79 -14.38
C ARG A 70 -37.21 -14.09 -15.00
N PHE A 71 -37.91 -14.53 -16.04
CA PHE A 71 -37.47 -15.62 -16.91
C PHE A 71 -37.93 -15.29 -18.33
N ASP A 72 -37.02 -14.78 -19.15
CA ASP A 72 -37.32 -14.31 -20.50
C ASP A 72 -36.25 -14.78 -21.49
N ILE A 73 -36.62 -14.85 -22.77
CA ILE A 73 -35.73 -15.28 -23.83
C ILE A 73 -35.75 -14.23 -24.95
N ASP A 74 -34.58 -13.74 -25.35
CA ASP A 74 -34.38 -12.93 -26.55
C ASP A 74 -34.20 -13.85 -27.77
N PRO A 75 -35.18 -13.94 -28.67
CA PRO A 75 -35.12 -14.78 -29.86
C PRO A 75 -34.15 -14.26 -30.93
N VAL A 76 -33.90 -12.95 -30.99
CA VAL A 76 -33.00 -12.32 -31.96
C VAL A 76 -31.55 -12.66 -31.65
N LYS A 77 -31.15 -12.53 -30.38
CA LYS A 77 -29.78 -12.83 -29.94
C LYS A 77 -29.60 -14.23 -29.36
N ARG A 78 -30.68 -14.99 -29.17
CA ARG A 78 -30.71 -16.31 -28.51
C ARG A 78 -30.15 -16.25 -27.10
N VAL A 79 -30.62 -15.29 -26.29
CA VAL A 79 -30.17 -15.11 -24.90
C VAL A 79 -31.30 -15.43 -23.94
N LEU A 80 -31.04 -16.27 -22.96
CA LEU A 80 -31.93 -16.55 -21.83
C LEU A 80 -31.58 -15.62 -20.67
N PHE A 81 -32.56 -14.95 -20.09
CA PHE A 81 -32.45 -14.12 -18.90
C PHE A 81 -33.15 -14.78 -17.73
N VAL A 82 -32.46 -14.88 -16.59
CA VAL A 82 -33.02 -15.38 -15.33
C VAL A 82 -32.62 -14.46 -14.20
N ASP A 83 -33.60 -13.85 -13.55
CA ASP A 83 -33.38 -12.99 -12.39
C ASP A 83 -34.23 -13.47 -11.22
N GLY A 84 -33.66 -13.48 -10.01
CA GLY A 84 -34.36 -14.04 -8.85
C GLY A 84 -33.69 -13.71 -7.53
N LYS A 85 -34.17 -14.35 -6.46
CA LYS A 85 -33.60 -14.29 -5.11
C LYS A 85 -33.14 -15.66 -4.64
N LEU A 86 -32.07 -15.66 -3.84
CA LEU A 86 -31.49 -16.85 -3.25
C LEU A 86 -31.14 -16.60 -1.77
N THR A 87 -31.23 -17.62 -0.92
CA THR A 87 -30.76 -17.54 0.48
C THR A 87 -29.37 -18.15 0.63
N MET A 88 -28.45 -17.42 1.25
CA MET A 88 -27.13 -17.93 1.63
C MET A 88 -27.26 -18.80 2.89
N PRO A 89 -26.53 -19.93 2.97
CA PRO A 89 -26.60 -20.82 4.12
C PRO A 89 -26.11 -20.17 5.42
N ASP A 90 -26.80 -20.43 6.52
CA ASP A 90 -26.48 -19.93 7.86
C ASP A 90 -25.08 -20.34 8.32
N SER A 91 -24.53 -21.49 7.90
CA SER A 91 -23.16 -21.90 8.27
C SER A 91 -22.05 -20.96 7.77
N LEU A 92 -22.32 -20.16 6.74
CA LEU A 92 -21.42 -19.10 6.25
C LEU A 92 -21.64 -17.76 6.96
N LEU A 93 -22.78 -17.60 7.63
CA LEU A 93 -23.16 -16.39 8.36
C LEU A 93 -22.85 -16.53 9.85
N LEU A 94 -23.10 -17.69 10.47
CA LEU A 94 -22.95 -18.01 11.89
C LEU A 94 -21.56 -17.70 12.47
N SER A 95 -20.47 -18.06 11.78
CA SER A 95 -19.10 -17.72 12.21
C SER A 95 -18.82 -16.21 12.23
N MET A 96 -19.65 -15.42 11.53
CA MET A 96 -19.58 -13.97 11.46
C MET A 96 -20.71 -13.29 12.25
N GLU A 97 -21.86 -13.95 12.46
CA GLU A 97 -23.02 -13.48 13.23
C GLU A 97 -22.69 -13.35 14.72
N ASP A 98 -21.92 -14.29 15.28
CA ASP A 98 -21.39 -14.18 16.65
C ASP A 98 -20.57 -12.89 16.85
N THR A 99 -20.00 -12.36 15.75
CA THR A 99 -19.24 -11.11 15.74
C THR A 99 -20.06 -9.91 15.24
N ALA A 100 -21.11 -10.10 14.44
CA ALA A 100 -21.86 -9.04 13.75
C ALA A 100 -23.23 -8.69 14.35
N GLY A 101 -23.89 -9.60 15.08
CA GLY A 101 -25.31 -9.50 15.42
C GLY A 101 -26.23 -9.59 14.17
N ASP A 102 -27.51 -9.25 14.32
CA ASP A 102 -28.61 -9.42 13.35
C ASP A 102 -28.50 -8.64 12.01
N LYS A 103 -27.31 -8.16 11.62
CA LYS A 103 -27.10 -7.28 10.45
C LYS A 103 -26.77 -8.00 9.14
N LEU A 104 -26.52 -9.32 9.17
CA LEU A 104 -26.21 -10.09 7.97
C LEU A 104 -27.52 -10.49 7.26
N MET A 105 -27.69 -10.02 6.02
CA MET A 105 -28.83 -10.41 5.19
C MET A 105 -28.61 -11.82 4.67
N SER A 106 -29.55 -12.73 4.92
CA SER A 106 -29.49 -14.10 4.39
C SER A 106 -29.96 -14.18 2.93
N GLU A 107 -30.75 -13.23 2.43
CA GLU A 107 -31.33 -13.26 1.08
C GLU A 107 -30.64 -12.30 0.08
N HIS A 108 -30.24 -12.83 -1.07
CA HIS A 108 -29.48 -12.18 -2.13
C HIS A 108 -30.24 -12.21 -3.45
N SER A 109 -30.00 -11.26 -4.36
CA SER A 109 -30.60 -11.28 -5.71
C SER A 109 -29.57 -11.64 -6.74
N PHE A 110 -29.93 -12.41 -7.75
CA PHE A 110 -29.07 -12.68 -8.89
C PHE A 110 -29.75 -12.26 -10.19
N SER A 111 -28.94 -11.96 -11.21
CA SER A 111 -29.36 -11.79 -12.59
C SER A 111 -28.36 -12.48 -13.50
N PHE A 112 -28.86 -13.32 -14.40
CA PHE A 112 -28.03 -14.16 -15.25
C PHE A 112 -28.54 -14.10 -16.69
N ALA A 113 -27.64 -13.84 -17.64
CA ALA A 113 -27.95 -13.85 -19.07
C ALA A 113 -27.03 -14.84 -19.79
N ILE A 114 -27.62 -15.86 -20.41
CA ILE A 114 -26.93 -16.97 -21.04
C ILE A 114 -27.25 -17.01 -22.54
N GLY A 115 -26.22 -16.93 -23.36
CA GLY A 115 -26.27 -17.15 -24.79
C GLY A 115 -26.39 -18.63 -25.10
N LEU A 116 -27.44 -18.97 -25.82
CA LEU A 116 -27.71 -20.30 -26.32
C LEU A 116 -26.87 -20.57 -27.58
N PRO A 117 -26.45 -21.82 -27.80
CA PRO A 117 -25.53 -22.14 -28.88
C PRO A 117 -26.20 -22.03 -30.26
N SER A 118 -25.44 -21.55 -31.24
CA SER A 118 -25.89 -21.57 -32.64
C SER A 118 -25.95 -23.00 -33.20
N PRO A 119 -26.86 -23.29 -34.15
CA PRO A 119 -26.90 -24.58 -34.85
C PRO A 119 -25.55 -24.95 -35.51
N SER A 120 -24.79 -23.96 -36.00
CA SER A 120 -23.45 -24.17 -36.54
C SER A 120 -22.40 -24.58 -35.50
N LEU A 121 -22.54 -24.18 -34.24
CA LEU A 121 -21.62 -24.57 -33.16
C LEU A 121 -22.00 -25.96 -32.59
N LEU A 122 -23.30 -26.21 -32.44
CA LEU A 122 -23.83 -27.52 -32.01
C LEU A 122 -23.46 -28.64 -32.99
N SER A 123 -23.49 -28.38 -34.29
CA SER A 123 -23.20 -29.37 -35.33
C SER A 123 -21.76 -29.90 -35.35
N VAL A 124 -20.80 -29.19 -34.74
CA VAL A 124 -19.37 -29.53 -34.77
C VAL A 124 -18.90 -30.19 -33.45
N SER A 125 -19.62 -29.98 -32.35
CA SER A 125 -19.22 -30.39 -30.98
C SER A 125 -20.19 -31.41 -30.37
N ARG A 126 -19.69 -32.30 -29.50
CA ARG A 126 -20.53 -33.14 -28.60
C ARG A 126 -20.91 -32.40 -27.30
N TYR A 127 -20.44 -31.15 -27.16
CA TYR A 127 -20.75 -30.29 -26.03
C TYR A 127 -21.75 -29.21 -26.42
N VAL A 128 -22.76 -29.02 -25.59
CA VAL A 128 -23.61 -27.83 -25.62
C VAL A 128 -22.85 -26.72 -24.91
N GLN A 129 -22.55 -25.66 -25.65
CA GLN A 129 -21.76 -24.53 -25.15
C GLN A 129 -22.66 -23.34 -24.85
N PHE A 130 -22.75 -22.98 -23.58
CA PHE A 130 -23.49 -21.83 -23.10
C PHE A 130 -22.53 -20.67 -22.87
N LYS A 131 -22.76 -19.53 -23.52
CA LYS A 131 -21.94 -18.33 -23.35
C LYS A 131 -22.58 -17.41 -22.32
N ILE A 132 -21.91 -17.12 -21.22
CA ILE A 132 -22.41 -16.17 -20.23
C ILE A 132 -22.24 -14.76 -20.77
N HIS A 133 -23.36 -14.09 -21.03
CA HIS A 133 -23.41 -12.69 -21.44
C HIS A 133 -23.54 -11.74 -20.26
N ARG A 134 -24.17 -12.20 -19.17
CA ARG A 134 -24.23 -11.46 -17.91
C ARG A 134 -24.28 -12.40 -16.71
N PHE A 135 -23.57 -12.07 -15.65
CA PHE A 135 -23.79 -12.59 -14.31
C PHE A 135 -23.66 -11.44 -13.32
N GLN A 136 -24.77 -11.13 -12.65
CA GLN A 136 -24.85 -10.17 -11.57
C GLN A 136 -25.32 -10.86 -10.31
N LEU A 137 -24.67 -10.58 -9.19
CA LEU A 137 -25.16 -10.90 -7.85
C LEU A 137 -25.28 -9.56 -7.14
N ASP A 138 -26.44 -9.28 -6.56
CA ASP A 138 -26.64 -8.12 -5.69
C ASP A 138 -26.41 -6.76 -6.39
N GLY A 139 -26.62 -6.75 -7.71
CA GLY A 139 -26.39 -5.60 -8.59
C GLY A 139 -24.91 -5.40 -8.96
N ILE A 140 -23.99 -6.24 -8.48
CA ILE A 140 -22.58 -6.24 -8.87
C ILE A 140 -22.40 -7.15 -10.07
N ASP A 141 -21.79 -6.61 -11.13
CA ASP A 141 -21.52 -7.32 -12.37
C ASP A 141 -20.22 -8.14 -12.29
N TYR A 142 -20.39 -9.45 -12.20
CA TYR A 142 -19.33 -10.45 -12.17
C TYR A 142 -19.05 -11.06 -13.55
N THR A 143 -19.78 -10.68 -14.60
CA THR A 143 -19.63 -11.24 -15.96
C THR A 143 -18.18 -11.23 -16.45
N LYS A 144 -17.47 -10.15 -16.10
CA LYS A 144 -16.09 -9.90 -16.47
C LYS A 144 -15.08 -10.62 -15.56
N GLY A 145 -15.44 -10.88 -14.31
CA GLY A 145 -14.63 -11.67 -13.37
C GLY A 145 -15.02 -13.16 -13.35
N PHE A 146 -16.00 -13.58 -14.14
CA PHE A 146 -16.53 -14.93 -14.11
C PHE A 146 -15.48 -15.97 -14.53
N ASN A 147 -14.56 -15.61 -15.43
CA ASN A 147 -13.40 -16.43 -15.78
C ASN A 147 -12.49 -16.78 -14.59
N ILE A 148 -12.43 -15.92 -13.57
CA ILE A 148 -11.72 -16.17 -12.31
C ILE A 148 -12.55 -17.13 -11.45
N ILE A 149 -13.83 -16.80 -11.25
CA ILE A 149 -14.78 -17.58 -10.45
C ILE A 149 -14.90 -19.01 -11.01
N SER A 150 -14.98 -19.15 -12.33
CA SER A 150 -15.15 -20.42 -13.03
C SER A 150 -13.91 -21.33 -12.97
N ARG A 151 -12.79 -20.85 -12.41
CA ARG A 151 -11.57 -21.65 -12.19
C ARG A 151 -11.39 -21.97 -10.72
N VAL A 152 -11.70 -21.01 -9.85
CA VAL A 152 -11.67 -21.19 -8.39
C VAL A 152 -12.78 -22.12 -7.93
N VAL A 153 -14.01 -21.95 -8.43
CA VAL A 153 -15.18 -22.75 -8.03
C VAL A 153 -15.00 -24.24 -8.32
N PRO A 154 -14.54 -24.69 -9.51
CA PRO A 154 -14.22 -26.10 -9.73
C PRO A 154 -13.15 -26.67 -8.81
N ALA A 155 -12.14 -25.87 -8.44
CA ALA A 155 -11.07 -26.30 -7.56
C ALA A 155 -11.57 -26.47 -6.11
N ILE A 156 -12.35 -25.51 -5.61
CA ILE A 156 -13.10 -25.59 -4.33
C ILE A 156 -14.04 -26.81 -4.35
N LEU A 157 -14.72 -27.06 -5.47
CA LEU A 157 -15.62 -28.19 -5.69
C LEU A 157 -14.93 -29.56 -5.68
N SER A 158 -13.69 -29.60 -6.14
CA SER A 158 -12.90 -30.84 -6.25
C SER A 158 -12.24 -31.24 -4.93
N ASN A 159 -12.07 -30.28 -4.01
CA ASN A 159 -11.45 -30.46 -2.71
C ASN A 159 -12.51 -30.85 -1.65
N ARG A 160 -12.60 -32.15 -1.35
CA ARG A 160 -13.68 -32.73 -0.53
C ARG A 160 -13.65 -32.29 0.94
N SER A 161 -12.48 -32.00 1.51
CA SER A 161 -12.34 -31.56 2.91
C SER A 161 -12.94 -30.18 3.15
N LEU A 162 -12.70 -29.25 2.22
CA LEU A 162 -13.22 -27.90 2.27
C LEU A 162 -14.76 -27.86 2.20
N ILE A 163 -15.38 -28.79 1.46
CA ILE A 163 -16.83 -28.85 1.30
C ILE A 163 -17.51 -29.45 2.54
N ASN A 164 -16.91 -30.50 3.13
CA ASN A 164 -17.37 -31.09 4.38
C ASN A 164 -17.33 -30.07 5.52
N TYR A 165 -16.36 -29.15 5.50
CA TYR A 165 -16.25 -28.12 6.51
C TYR A 165 -17.36 -27.03 6.45
N PHE A 166 -17.94 -26.77 5.26
CA PHE A 166 -19.07 -25.84 5.14
C PHE A 166 -20.42 -26.45 5.50
N MET A 167 -20.47 -27.75 5.76
CA MET A 167 -21.67 -28.51 6.07
C MET A 167 -21.49 -29.09 7.47
N ASP A 168 -22.14 -28.44 8.45
CA ASP A 168 -22.31 -28.90 9.83
C ASP A 168 -22.10 -30.42 10.01
N GLU A 169 -21.07 -30.82 10.76
CA GLU A 169 -20.68 -32.23 10.94
C GLU A 169 -21.81 -33.07 11.56
N SER A 170 -22.75 -32.45 12.29
CA SER A 170 -23.95 -33.14 12.81
C SER A 170 -24.98 -33.50 11.73
N LYS A 171 -24.80 -32.95 10.52
CA LYS A 171 -25.60 -33.19 9.31
C LYS A 171 -24.77 -33.74 8.15
N ALA A 172 -23.48 -34.00 8.36
CA ALA A 172 -22.65 -34.71 7.40
C ALA A 172 -23.12 -36.18 7.36
N PRO A 173 -23.62 -36.69 6.23
CA PRO A 173 -23.99 -38.09 6.12
C PRO A 173 -22.74 -38.95 6.38
N THR A 174 -22.69 -39.68 7.49
CA THR A 174 -21.58 -40.61 7.76
C THR A 174 -21.65 -41.88 6.90
N ASP A 175 -22.72 -42.04 6.10
CA ASP A 175 -22.83 -43.01 5.02
C ASP A 175 -23.08 -42.28 3.69
N TYR A 176 -22.06 -42.19 2.83
CA TYR A 176 -22.20 -41.63 1.50
C TYR A 176 -22.44 -42.74 0.48
N SER A 177 -23.67 -42.84 -0.03
CA SER A 177 -24.03 -43.69 -1.17
C SER A 177 -23.59 -43.04 -2.50
N ASP A 178 -23.62 -43.81 -3.61
CA ASP A 178 -23.40 -43.34 -5.00
C ASP A 178 -24.31 -42.14 -5.45
N SER A 179 -25.22 -41.70 -4.57
CA SER A 179 -26.08 -40.52 -4.75
C SER A 179 -25.49 -39.20 -4.20
N ASP A 180 -24.30 -39.21 -3.61
CA ASP A 180 -23.67 -38.00 -3.06
C ASP A 180 -23.36 -36.96 -4.14
N MET A 181 -24.05 -35.81 -4.06
CA MET A 181 -23.97 -34.71 -5.01
C MET A 181 -22.57 -34.12 -5.17
N SER A 182 -21.72 -34.15 -4.14
CA SER A 182 -20.36 -33.60 -4.26
C SER A 182 -19.38 -34.58 -4.87
N LEU A 183 -19.56 -35.88 -4.60
CA LEU A 183 -18.92 -36.95 -5.35
C LEU A 183 -19.34 -36.90 -6.82
N LEU A 184 -20.63 -36.68 -7.11
CA LEU A 184 -21.17 -36.51 -8.47
C LEU A 184 -20.59 -35.29 -9.18
N ILE A 185 -20.53 -34.12 -8.52
CA ILE A 185 -19.97 -32.90 -9.11
C ILE A 185 -18.47 -33.05 -9.38
N LYS A 186 -17.71 -33.61 -8.43
CA LYS A 186 -16.30 -33.95 -8.64
C LYS A 186 -16.15 -34.92 -9.82
N ASN A 187 -16.95 -35.98 -9.85
CA ASN A 187 -16.95 -36.94 -10.95
C ASN A 187 -17.34 -36.29 -12.29
N PHE A 188 -18.28 -35.33 -12.34
CA PHE A 188 -18.65 -34.62 -13.56
C PHE A 188 -17.57 -33.66 -14.06
N ILE A 189 -16.81 -33.05 -13.16
CA ILE A 189 -15.67 -32.19 -13.51
C ILE A 189 -14.48 -33.05 -13.96
N ASP A 190 -14.13 -34.08 -13.20
CA ASP A 190 -12.98 -34.97 -13.46
C ASP A 190 -13.20 -35.83 -14.72
N SER A 191 -14.44 -36.27 -14.99
CA SER A 191 -14.81 -36.96 -16.24
C SER A 191 -14.96 -36.02 -17.44
N GLY A 192 -14.86 -34.70 -17.23
CA GLY A 192 -14.99 -33.69 -18.26
C GLY A 192 -16.39 -33.55 -18.85
N VAL A 193 -17.43 -34.01 -18.13
CA VAL A 193 -18.85 -33.85 -18.50
C VAL A 193 -19.25 -32.38 -18.43
N ILE A 194 -18.75 -31.63 -17.45
CA ILE A 194 -18.91 -30.18 -17.39
C ILE A 194 -17.53 -29.54 -17.45
N ARG A 195 -17.35 -28.60 -18.38
CA ARG A 195 -16.12 -27.84 -18.51
C ARG A 195 -16.41 -26.35 -18.42
N PHE A 196 -15.74 -25.70 -17.48
CA PHE A 196 -15.71 -24.26 -17.37
C PHE A 196 -14.50 -23.74 -18.14
N ARG A 197 -14.74 -22.88 -19.15
CA ARG A 197 -13.66 -22.23 -19.90
C ARG A 197 -14.06 -20.79 -20.22
N ASP A 198 -13.33 -19.84 -19.64
CA ASP A 198 -13.60 -18.41 -19.75
C ASP A 198 -15.07 -18.10 -19.37
N ASN A 199 -15.81 -17.43 -20.25
CA ASN A 199 -17.23 -17.15 -20.07
C ASN A 199 -18.13 -18.22 -20.71
N THR A 200 -17.61 -19.43 -20.92
CA THR A 200 -18.34 -20.52 -21.57
C THR A 200 -18.45 -21.73 -20.65
N ILE A 201 -19.67 -22.24 -20.50
CA ILE A 201 -19.93 -23.51 -19.84
C ILE A 201 -20.20 -24.54 -20.94
N SER A 202 -19.35 -25.56 -21.03
CA SER A 202 -19.52 -26.64 -21.99
C SER A 202 -20.02 -27.88 -21.27
N ILE A 203 -21.19 -28.38 -21.66
CA ILE A 203 -21.79 -29.58 -21.08
C ILE A 203 -21.81 -30.67 -22.12
N LYS A 204 -21.18 -31.80 -21.82
CA LYS A 204 -21.24 -32.99 -22.64
C LYS A 204 -22.64 -33.57 -22.54
N PHE A 205 -23.40 -33.48 -23.62
CA PHE A 205 -24.74 -34.04 -23.64
C PHE A 205 -24.65 -35.56 -23.74
N ASN A 206 -25.17 -36.29 -22.75
CA ASN A 206 -25.20 -37.75 -22.72
C ASN A 206 -26.62 -38.25 -22.49
N LEU A 207 -27.24 -38.78 -23.54
CA LEU A 207 -28.62 -39.28 -23.57
C LEU A 207 -28.86 -40.45 -22.60
N LYS A 208 -27.79 -41.18 -22.19
CA LYS A 208 -27.88 -42.27 -21.19
C LYS A 208 -28.42 -41.80 -19.84
N ASN A 209 -28.28 -40.50 -19.54
CA ASN A 209 -28.63 -39.90 -18.26
C ASN A 209 -30.02 -39.21 -18.26
N PHE A 210 -30.75 -39.21 -19.39
CA PHE A 210 -32.05 -38.55 -19.51
C PHE A 210 -33.15 -39.60 -19.69
N THR A 211 -34.10 -39.67 -18.75
CA THR A 211 -35.06 -40.78 -18.60
C THR A 211 -35.79 -41.14 -19.90
N ASP A 212 -36.38 -40.16 -20.58
CA ASP A 212 -37.17 -40.38 -21.81
C ASP A 212 -36.36 -40.43 -23.10
N LEU A 213 -35.10 -39.99 -23.03
CA LEU A 213 -34.15 -40.07 -24.13
C LEU A 213 -33.19 -41.26 -24.01
N LYS A 214 -33.25 -41.99 -22.89
CA LYS A 214 -32.47 -43.21 -22.62
C LYS A 214 -32.75 -44.28 -23.66
N ARG A 215 -33.96 -44.31 -24.23
CA ARG A 215 -34.32 -45.18 -25.35
C ARG A 215 -33.48 -44.91 -26.60
N PHE A 216 -32.96 -43.71 -26.80
CA PHE A 216 -32.08 -43.36 -27.90
C PHE A 216 -30.60 -43.49 -27.52
N ALA A 217 -30.28 -43.93 -26.32
CA ALA A 217 -28.91 -43.96 -25.80
C ALA A 217 -28.02 -45.04 -26.43
N TYR A 218 -28.60 -45.98 -27.18
CA TYR A 218 -27.87 -46.93 -28.04
C TYR A 218 -27.31 -46.27 -29.30
N LEU A 219 -27.83 -45.10 -29.68
CA LEU A 219 -27.36 -44.33 -30.83
C LEU A 219 -26.13 -43.49 -30.40
N GLU A 220 -24.95 -44.10 -30.40
CA GLU A 220 -23.69 -43.44 -29.98
C GLU A 220 -23.32 -42.19 -30.80
N GLU A 221 -23.97 -42.01 -31.95
CA GLU A 221 -23.77 -40.87 -32.86
C GLU A 221 -24.87 -39.79 -32.81
N LEU A 222 -25.88 -39.89 -31.94
CA LEU A 222 -26.92 -38.86 -31.85
C LEU A 222 -26.34 -37.54 -31.32
N ARG A 223 -26.56 -36.44 -32.05
CA ARG A 223 -26.09 -35.09 -31.71
C ARG A 223 -27.24 -34.10 -31.68
N LEU A 224 -27.16 -33.15 -30.77
CA LEU A 224 -28.05 -31.98 -30.76
C LEU A 224 -27.69 -31.07 -31.94
N TRP A 225 -28.66 -30.75 -32.78
CA TRP A 225 -28.50 -29.88 -33.96
C TRP A 225 -29.05 -28.48 -33.72
N HIS A 226 -30.11 -28.35 -32.91
CA HIS A 226 -30.74 -27.07 -32.59
C HIS A 226 -31.18 -27.00 -31.11
N PHE A 227 -30.89 -25.88 -30.45
CA PHE A 227 -31.30 -25.61 -29.06
C PHE A 227 -31.44 -24.10 -28.82
N SER A 228 -32.55 -23.52 -29.28
CA SER A 228 -32.80 -22.07 -29.15
C SER A 228 -34.27 -21.73 -29.44
N PRO A 229 -34.74 -20.53 -29.04
CA PRO A 229 -36.04 -20.00 -29.49
C PRO A 229 -36.12 -19.85 -31.02
N ILE A 230 -37.34 -19.87 -31.55
CA ILE A 230 -37.73 -19.62 -32.95
C ILE A 230 -39.06 -18.84 -33.02
N LEU A 231 -39.31 -18.14 -34.14
CA LEU A 231 -40.62 -17.54 -34.41
C LEU A 231 -41.58 -18.63 -34.91
N LEU A 232 -42.81 -18.64 -34.38
CA LEU A 232 -43.86 -19.51 -34.88
C LEU A 232 -44.33 -18.98 -36.24
N LYS A 233 -44.32 -19.86 -37.24
CA LYS A 233 -44.67 -19.52 -38.62
C LYS A 233 -46.08 -18.89 -38.68
N GLY A 234 -46.19 -17.72 -39.32
CA GLY A 234 -47.46 -16.98 -39.44
C GLY A 234 -47.83 -16.08 -38.25
N THR A 235 -46.93 -15.90 -37.28
CA THR A 235 -47.11 -14.98 -36.15
C THR A 235 -46.08 -13.86 -36.21
N LYS A 236 -46.38 -12.70 -35.60
CA LYS A 236 -45.46 -11.55 -35.55
C LYS A 236 -44.71 -11.43 -34.22
N ASP A 237 -45.19 -12.09 -33.17
CA ASP A 237 -44.75 -11.92 -31.78
C ASP A 237 -44.78 -13.21 -30.94
N LYS A 238 -45.13 -14.37 -31.52
CA LYS A 238 -45.22 -15.65 -30.77
C LYS A 238 -44.00 -16.54 -31.00
N TYR A 239 -43.38 -16.94 -29.91
CA TYR A 239 -42.13 -17.72 -29.92
C TYR A 239 -42.32 -19.13 -29.34
N ALA A 240 -41.52 -20.07 -29.85
CA ALA A 240 -41.37 -21.42 -29.28
C ALA A 240 -39.89 -21.75 -29.09
N PHE A 241 -39.57 -22.63 -28.13
CA PHE A 241 -38.24 -23.16 -27.91
C PHE A 241 -38.05 -24.45 -28.71
N ARG A 242 -37.14 -24.46 -29.69
CA ARG A 242 -36.87 -25.63 -30.53
C ARG A 242 -35.71 -26.45 -30.01
N ILE A 243 -35.96 -27.74 -29.84
CA ILE A 243 -34.96 -28.78 -29.58
C ILE A 243 -34.96 -29.74 -30.76
N GLU A 244 -33.84 -29.83 -31.48
CA GLU A 244 -33.68 -30.72 -32.63
C GLU A 244 -32.39 -31.55 -32.50
N ALA A 245 -32.48 -32.86 -32.69
CA ALA A 245 -31.34 -33.78 -32.63
C ALA A 245 -31.38 -34.81 -33.77
N GLY A 246 -30.21 -35.21 -34.29
CA GLY A 246 -30.10 -36.18 -35.38
C GLY A 246 -28.81 -37.01 -35.32
N LEU A 247 -28.73 -38.06 -36.15
CA LEU A 247 -27.57 -38.97 -36.21
C LEU A 247 -26.41 -38.31 -36.97
N GLY A 248 -25.23 -38.26 -36.34
CA GLY A 248 -24.06 -37.65 -36.95
C GLY A 248 -24.14 -36.12 -37.02
N LYS A 249 -23.40 -35.52 -37.97
CA LYS A 249 -23.43 -34.07 -38.20
C LYS A 249 -24.56 -33.72 -39.19
N PRO A 250 -25.26 -32.58 -39.05
CA PRO A 250 -26.22 -32.13 -40.05
C PRO A 250 -25.53 -31.90 -41.40
N GLY A 251 -26.24 -32.20 -42.47
CA GLY A 251 -25.83 -31.96 -43.83
C GLY A 251 -25.81 -30.47 -44.20
N LYS A 252 -25.24 -30.14 -45.37
CA LYS A 252 -25.04 -28.74 -45.78
C LYS A 252 -26.36 -28.03 -46.06
N ASN A 253 -27.37 -28.76 -46.53
CA ASN A 253 -28.66 -28.18 -46.89
C ASN A 253 -29.44 -27.80 -45.62
N TRP A 254 -29.46 -28.69 -44.62
CA TRP A 254 -30.05 -28.38 -43.32
C TRP A 254 -29.42 -27.13 -42.68
N VAL A 255 -28.08 -27.03 -42.66
CA VAL A 255 -27.39 -25.87 -42.07
C VAL A 255 -27.73 -24.57 -42.81
N SER A 256 -27.92 -24.63 -44.13
CA SER A 256 -28.26 -23.46 -44.95
C SER A 256 -29.71 -23.02 -44.71
N ALA A 257 -30.67 -23.95 -44.72
CA ALA A 257 -32.07 -23.68 -44.44
C ALA A 257 -32.30 -23.15 -43.01
N ALA A 258 -31.56 -23.69 -42.03
CA ALA A 258 -31.60 -23.21 -40.65
C ALA A 258 -31.09 -21.75 -40.52
N LYS A 259 -30.06 -21.38 -41.30
CA LYS A 259 -29.54 -20.00 -41.33
C LYS A 259 -30.52 -19.03 -41.99
N GLU A 260 -31.11 -19.43 -43.11
CA GLU A 260 -32.07 -18.60 -43.86
C GLU A 260 -33.30 -18.28 -43.00
N ARG A 261 -33.91 -19.31 -42.41
CA ARG A 261 -35.02 -19.13 -41.47
C ARG A 261 -34.65 -18.24 -40.28
N GLN A 262 -33.44 -18.39 -39.75
CA GLN A 262 -32.97 -17.56 -38.65
C GLN A 262 -32.90 -16.08 -39.04
N SER A 263 -32.43 -15.77 -40.25
CA SER A 263 -32.37 -14.38 -40.74
C SER A 263 -33.76 -13.77 -40.92
N GLU A 264 -34.70 -14.51 -41.51
CA GLU A 264 -36.10 -14.05 -41.67
C GLU A 264 -36.79 -13.80 -40.32
N ASP A 265 -36.60 -14.69 -39.35
CA ASP A 265 -37.16 -14.53 -38.00
C ASP A 265 -36.60 -13.25 -37.33
N ILE A 266 -35.30 -12.97 -37.50
CA ILE A 266 -34.64 -11.78 -36.95
C ILE A 266 -35.21 -10.49 -37.55
N ASP A 267 -35.34 -10.40 -38.87
CA ASP A 267 -35.78 -9.19 -39.56
C ASP A 267 -37.22 -8.80 -39.16
N ASN A 268 -38.12 -9.78 -39.11
CA ASN A 268 -39.52 -9.57 -38.72
C ASN A 268 -39.67 -9.09 -37.26
N ILE A 269 -38.86 -9.63 -36.34
CA ILE A 269 -38.89 -9.22 -34.93
C ILE A 269 -38.33 -7.80 -34.77
N GLN A 270 -37.32 -7.45 -35.56
CA GLN A 270 -36.62 -6.18 -35.45
C GLN A 270 -37.48 -5.00 -35.94
N GLU A 271 -38.30 -5.21 -36.98
CA GLU A 271 -39.28 -4.23 -37.46
C GLU A 271 -40.29 -3.83 -36.36
N HIS A 272 -40.75 -4.79 -35.57
CA HIS A 272 -41.72 -4.55 -34.48
C HIS A 272 -41.11 -3.78 -33.28
N LEU A 273 -39.82 -3.96 -33.00
CA LEU A 273 -39.15 -3.35 -31.84
C LEU A 273 -38.65 -1.92 -32.10
N ASP A 274 -38.60 -1.46 -33.35
CA ASP A 274 -37.97 -0.18 -33.72
C ASP A 274 -38.67 1.07 -33.16
N GLU A 275 -39.99 1.05 -33.03
CA GLU A 275 -40.73 2.15 -32.39
C GLU A 275 -40.48 2.20 -30.87
N LYS A 276 -40.44 1.03 -30.23
CA LYS A 276 -40.13 0.92 -28.79
C LYS A 276 -38.70 1.38 -28.49
N TYR A 277 -37.74 1.04 -29.34
CA TYR A 277 -36.37 1.54 -29.20
C TYR A 277 -36.30 3.08 -29.24
N LYS A 278 -37.04 3.72 -30.15
CA LYS A 278 -37.07 5.20 -30.22
C LYS A 278 -37.68 5.80 -28.95
N MET A 279 -38.81 5.25 -28.49
CA MET A 279 -39.55 5.79 -27.35
C MET A 279 -38.81 5.64 -26.01
N PHE A 280 -38.16 4.51 -25.77
CA PHE A 280 -37.56 4.18 -24.47
C PHE A 280 -36.05 4.42 -24.38
N SER A 281 -35.41 4.84 -25.47
CA SER A 281 -33.98 5.16 -25.51
C SER A 281 -33.59 6.36 -24.63
N TYR A 282 -32.29 6.49 -24.37
CA TYR A 282 -31.75 7.66 -23.68
C TYR A 282 -32.01 8.95 -24.46
N SER A 283 -32.71 9.91 -23.83
CA SER A 283 -33.09 11.19 -24.44
C SER A 283 -32.91 12.37 -23.47
N ILE A 284 -33.12 13.60 -23.96
CA ILE A 284 -33.15 14.82 -23.12
C ILE A 284 -34.22 14.69 -22.02
N LYS A 285 -35.37 14.04 -22.31
CA LYS A 285 -36.43 13.79 -21.33
C LYS A 285 -35.93 12.88 -20.21
N THR A 286 -35.22 11.80 -20.56
CA THR A 286 -34.60 10.88 -19.60
C THR A 286 -33.60 11.61 -18.70
N LYS A 287 -32.75 12.48 -19.26
CA LYS A 287 -31.79 13.29 -18.51
C LYS A 287 -32.49 14.22 -17.50
N LYS A 288 -33.57 14.89 -17.89
CA LYS A 288 -34.38 15.73 -16.99
C LYS A 288 -35.00 14.92 -15.85
N GLN A 289 -35.50 13.71 -16.12
CA GLN A 289 -36.05 12.82 -15.10
C GLN A 289 -34.99 12.37 -14.08
N VAL A 290 -33.78 12.03 -14.54
CA VAL A 290 -32.65 11.70 -13.65
C VAL A 290 -32.29 12.90 -12.75
N HIS A 291 -32.24 14.11 -13.30
CA HIS A 291 -31.94 15.33 -12.53
C HIS A 291 -33.02 15.65 -11.49
N ALA A 292 -34.31 15.53 -11.88
CA ALA A 292 -35.43 15.74 -10.98
C ALA A 292 -35.44 14.72 -9.83
N LEU A 293 -35.12 13.45 -10.11
CA LEU A 293 -34.99 12.41 -9.10
C LEU A 293 -33.92 12.76 -8.05
N VAL A 294 -32.72 13.15 -8.48
CA VAL A 294 -31.63 13.52 -7.55
C VAL A 294 -31.97 14.78 -6.76
N SER A 295 -32.58 15.78 -7.39
CA SER A 295 -32.94 17.05 -6.74
C SER A 295 -34.00 16.83 -5.66
N LYS A 296 -35.04 16.04 -5.96
CA LYS A 296 -36.06 15.67 -4.97
C LYS A 296 -35.46 14.94 -3.77
N LEU A 297 -34.55 13.98 -4.00
CA LEU A 297 -33.89 13.27 -2.91
C LEU A 297 -32.97 14.17 -2.07
N ASN A 298 -32.39 15.21 -2.67
CA ASN A 298 -31.63 16.23 -1.95
C ASN A 298 -32.54 17.08 -1.04
N GLU A 299 -33.71 17.47 -1.52
CA GLU A 299 -34.71 18.21 -0.72
C GLU A 299 -35.26 17.33 0.42
N ASP A 300 -35.67 16.09 0.10
CA ASP A 300 -36.12 15.08 1.07
C ASP A 300 -35.02 14.72 2.09
N SER A 301 -33.76 15.13 1.83
CA SER A 301 -32.67 14.87 2.74
C SER A 301 -32.77 15.67 4.04
N GLY A 302 -33.38 16.86 4.01
CA GLY A 302 -33.45 17.80 5.12
C GLY A 302 -32.12 18.47 5.48
N ILE A 303 -31.05 18.26 4.71
CA ILE A 303 -29.75 18.91 4.90
C ILE A 303 -29.64 20.09 3.93
N HIS A 304 -29.45 21.29 4.48
CA HIS A 304 -29.36 22.54 3.71
C HIS A 304 -27.95 23.11 3.62
N ASN A 305 -27.02 22.55 4.39
CA ASN A 305 -25.65 23.04 4.59
C ASN A 305 -24.62 21.96 4.22
N TRP A 306 -24.80 21.30 3.08
CA TRP A 306 -23.82 20.38 2.53
C TRP A 306 -22.45 21.05 2.41
N SER A 307 -21.38 20.31 2.71
CA SER A 307 -20.03 20.77 2.42
C SER A 307 -19.80 20.85 0.91
N THR A 308 -18.88 21.71 0.46
CA THR A 308 -18.49 21.81 -0.97
C THR A 308 -18.16 20.45 -1.59
N ARG A 309 -17.55 19.57 -0.80
CA ARG A 309 -17.23 18.21 -1.23
C ARG A 309 -18.49 17.36 -1.46
N GLU A 310 -19.47 17.42 -0.56
CA GLU A 310 -20.72 16.68 -0.68
C GLU A 310 -21.55 17.20 -1.85
N GLU A 311 -21.55 18.52 -2.11
CA GLU A 311 -22.17 19.12 -3.30
C GLU A 311 -21.56 18.57 -4.60
N ILE A 312 -20.23 18.48 -4.67
CA ILE A 312 -19.53 17.86 -5.82
C ILE A 312 -19.93 16.39 -5.98
N GLU A 313 -20.04 15.63 -4.88
CA GLU A 313 -20.47 14.23 -4.92
C GLU A 313 -21.94 14.08 -5.39
N ILE A 314 -22.82 15.01 -5.04
CA ILE A 314 -24.22 15.07 -5.52
C ILE A 314 -24.27 15.38 -7.03
N GLU A 315 -23.45 16.30 -7.53
CA GLU A 315 -23.35 16.58 -8.96
C GLU A 315 -22.76 15.39 -9.75
N ASP A 316 -21.73 14.73 -9.20
CA ASP A 316 -21.16 13.53 -9.80
C ASP A 316 -22.17 12.38 -9.84
N LEU A 317 -23.05 12.24 -8.83
CA LEU A 317 -24.17 11.29 -8.86
C LEU A 317 -25.07 11.52 -10.08
N LYS A 318 -25.42 12.78 -10.40
CA LYS A 318 -26.20 13.10 -11.61
C LYS A 318 -25.47 12.68 -12.88
N SER A 319 -24.17 12.96 -12.98
CA SER A 319 -23.35 12.57 -14.13
C SER A 319 -23.29 11.05 -14.31
N ARG A 320 -23.03 10.30 -13.22
CA ARG A 320 -22.98 8.84 -13.22
C ARG A 320 -24.30 8.20 -13.60
N LEU A 321 -25.42 8.68 -13.07
CA LEU A 321 -26.74 8.16 -13.43
C LEU A 321 -27.07 8.41 -14.90
N ASN A 322 -26.68 9.56 -15.46
CA ASN A 322 -26.83 9.83 -16.88
C ASN A 322 -25.96 8.89 -17.75
N SER A 323 -24.71 8.65 -17.36
CA SER A 323 -23.84 7.70 -18.05
C SER A 323 -24.40 6.26 -17.99
N LYS A 324 -24.94 5.85 -16.83
CA LYS A 324 -25.66 4.57 -16.70
C LYS A 324 -26.87 4.52 -17.63
N ALA A 325 -27.67 5.59 -17.67
CA ALA A 325 -28.83 5.66 -18.57
C ALA A 325 -28.42 5.51 -20.04
N SER A 326 -27.37 6.21 -20.47
CA SER A 326 -26.89 6.14 -21.87
C SER A 326 -26.35 4.76 -22.25
N ASN A 327 -25.82 4.01 -21.28
CA ASN A 327 -25.30 2.66 -21.49
C ASN A 327 -26.37 1.57 -21.37
N SER A 328 -27.40 1.78 -20.55
CA SER A 328 -28.51 0.83 -20.35
C SER A 328 -29.60 0.98 -21.40
N LEU A 329 -29.91 2.19 -21.85
CA LEU A 329 -31.05 2.48 -22.74
C LEU A 329 -30.60 2.69 -24.19
N THR A 330 -29.84 1.73 -24.71
CA THR A 330 -29.25 1.76 -26.06
C THR A 330 -29.26 0.38 -26.70
N LYS A 331 -29.32 0.32 -28.03
CA LYS A 331 -29.23 -0.92 -28.83
C LYS A 331 -27.88 -1.66 -28.68
N ARG A 332 -26.95 -1.18 -27.84
CA ARG A 332 -25.74 -1.95 -27.47
C ARG A 332 -25.99 -2.86 -26.26
N ASN A 333 -27.00 -2.58 -25.44
CA ASN A 333 -27.35 -3.35 -24.26
C ASN A 333 -28.26 -4.54 -24.65
N VAL A 334 -28.03 -5.72 -24.06
CA VAL A 334 -28.80 -6.93 -24.38
C VAL A 334 -30.20 -6.90 -23.77
N ASP A 335 -30.37 -6.36 -22.57
CA ASP A 335 -31.70 -6.21 -21.94
C ASP A 335 -32.56 -5.22 -22.70
N PHE A 336 -31.97 -4.09 -23.12
CA PHE A 336 -32.70 -3.08 -23.88
C PHE A 336 -33.16 -3.61 -25.23
N ILE A 337 -32.36 -4.49 -25.86
CA ILE A 337 -32.76 -5.17 -27.10
C ILE A 337 -33.88 -6.16 -26.87
N ALA A 338 -33.85 -6.89 -25.75
CA ALA A 338 -34.90 -7.84 -25.42
C ALA A 338 -36.23 -7.13 -25.10
N ASP A 339 -36.20 -6.11 -24.23
CA ASP A 339 -37.37 -5.31 -23.86
C ASP A 339 -36.99 -3.85 -23.50
N PRO A 340 -37.21 -2.88 -24.41
CA PRO A 340 -36.88 -1.47 -24.18
C PRO A 340 -37.64 -0.82 -23.02
N GLU A 341 -38.92 -1.19 -22.86
CA GLU A 341 -39.83 -0.56 -21.89
C GLU A 341 -39.51 -1.03 -20.49
N GLU A 342 -39.44 -2.35 -20.30
CA GLU A 342 -39.08 -2.95 -19.01
C GLU A 342 -37.68 -2.50 -18.57
N THR A 343 -36.73 -2.42 -19.51
CA THR A 343 -35.37 -1.94 -19.22
C THR A 343 -35.36 -0.48 -18.74
N GLN A 344 -36.20 0.40 -19.29
CA GLN A 344 -36.31 1.78 -18.83
C GLN A 344 -36.93 1.87 -17.43
N VAL A 345 -38.02 1.14 -17.18
CA VAL A 345 -38.66 1.09 -15.85
C VAL A 345 -37.67 0.56 -14.81
N ARG A 346 -36.98 -0.53 -15.14
CA ARG A 346 -35.95 -1.14 -14.29
C ARG A 346 -34.79 -0.18 -14.03
N PHE A 347 -34.32 0.53 -15.06
CA PHE A 347 -33.27 1.54 -14.91
C PHE A 347 -33.67 2.59 -13.87
N PHE A 348 -34.87 3.19 -13.96
CA PHE A 348 -35.28 4.21 -13.01
C PHE A 348 -35.48 3.68 -11.59
N LYS A 349 -35.96 2.44 -11.44
CA LYS A 349 -36.03 1.75 -10.14
C LYS A 349 -34.63 1.63 -9.52
N LEU A 350 -33.67 1.12 -10.27
CA LEU A 350 -32.28 0.96 -9.84
C LEU A 350 -31.57 2.30 -9.60
N ALA A 351 -31.85 3.31 -10.43
CA ALA A 351 -31.30 4.65 -10.30
C ALA A 351 -31.80 5.34 -9.03
N LYS A 352 -33.10 5.18 -8.70
CA LYS A 352 -33.70 5.68 -7.46
C LYS A 352 -33.06 5.02 -6.24
N GLU A 353 -32.96 3.69 -6.23
CA GLU A 353 -32.32 2.96 -5.13
C GLU A 353 -30.86 3.39 -4.94
N TYR A 354 -30.09 3.46 -6.03
CA TYR A 354 -28.69 3.89 -6.01
C TYR A 354 -28.53 5.33 -5.50
N ALA A 355 -29.42 6.23 -5.92
CA ALA A 355 -29.43 7.62 -5.45
C ALA A 355 -29.81 7.71 -3.96
N GLN A 356 -30.86 7.01 -3.52
CA GLN A 356 -31.28 6.95 -2.13
C GLN A 356 -30.16 6.45 -1.21
N ASN A 357 -29.50 5.35 -1.58
CA ASN A 357 -28.36 4.82 -0.84
C ASN A 357 -27.19 5.80 -0.80
N THR A 358 -26.93 6.51 -1.91
CA THR A 358 -25.90 7.56 -1.94
C THR A 358 -26.25 8.71 -0.99
N PHE A 359 -27.51 9.15 -0.92
CA PHE A 359 -27.93 10.18 0.03
C PHE A 359 -27.91 9.69 1.48
N ILE A 360 -28.25 8.43 1.76
CA ILE A 360 -28.14 7.85 3.12
C ILE A 360 -26.68 7.83 3.58
N ASP A 361 -25.76 7.40 2.70
CA ASP A 361 -24.33 7.45 2.96
C ASP A 361 -23.82 8.88 3.19
N LEU A 362 -24.21 9.82 2.32
CA LEU A 362 -23.87 11.24 2.48
C LEU A 362 -24.40 11.80 3.81
N LYS A 363 -25.67 11.52 4.17
CA LYS A 363 -26.25 11.94 5.46
C LYS A 363 -25.46 11.40 6.65
N LYS A 364 -25.11 10.11 6.63
CA LYS A 364 -24.33 9.46 7.70
C LYS A 364 -22.95 10.10 7.82
N ARG A 365 -22.24 10.30 6.70
CA ARG A 365 -20.94 10.98 6.68
C ARG A 365 -21.03 12.43 7.16
N HIS A 366 -22.07 13.15 6.76
CA HIS A 366 -22.33 14.51 7.18
C HIS A 366 -22.56 14.60 8.69
N ALA A 367 -23.41 13.72 9.24
CA ALA A 367 -23.66 13.66 10.67
C ALA A 367 -22.39 13.35 11.47
N LEU A 368 -21.55 12.42 11.00
CA LEU A 368 -20.28 12.09 11.64
C LEU A 368 -19.25 13.23 11.52
N ASP A 369 -19.23 13.97 10.42
CA ASP A 369 -18.39 15.17 10.29
C ASP A 369 -18.84 16.27 11.25
N ILE A 370 -20.15 16.47 11.43
CA ILE A 370 -20.70 17.37 12.46
C ILE A 370 -20.32 16.91 13.86
N GLU A 371 -20.48 15.62 14.17
CA GLU A 371 -20.11 15.06 15.47
C GLU A 371 -18.64 15.31 15.77
N ASN A 372 -17.75 15.00 14.81
CA ASN A 372 -16.31 15.24 14.93
C ASN A 372 -15.96 16.72 15.10
N ARG A 373 -16.68 17.63 14.44
CA ARG A 373 -16.52 19.09 14.62
C ARG A 373 -16.97 19.56 16.00
N SER A 374 -18.04 18.97 16.52
CA SER A 374 -18.62 19.33 17.82
C SER A 374 -17.94 18.69 19.03
N GLY A 375 -17.05 17.71 18.78
CA GLY A 375 -16.28 17.02 19.81
C GLY A 375 -15.14 17.86 20.42
N GLY A 376 -14.21 17.17 21.08
CA GLY A 376 -13.08 17.81 21.75
C GLY A 376 -13.42 18.45 23.09
N ARG A 377 -12.39 18.92 23.78
CA ARG A 377 -12.51 19.72 25.02
C ARG A 377 -12.57 21.20 24.68
N VAL A 378 -13.33 21.96 25.46
CA VAL A 378 -13.29 23.43 25.38
C VAL A 378 -11.86 23.89 25.66
N GLY A 379 -11.27 24.60 24.70
CA GLY A 379 -9.87 24.99 24.76
C GLY A 379 -9.42 25.77 23.53
N THR A 380 -8.36 26.56 23.70
CA THR A 380 -7.74 27.37 22.63
C THR A 380 -6.39 26.82 22.18
N GLU A 381 -5.95 25.71 22.77
CA GLU A 381 -4.63 25.13 22.57
C GLU A 381 -4.51 24.50 21.19
N LEU A 382 -3.32 24.58 20.60
CA LEU A 382 -2.98 23.93 19.34
C LEU A 382 -2.12 22.68 19.61
N PRO A 383 -2.00 21.75 18.66
CA PRO A 383 -1.10 20.60 18.84
C PRO A 383 0.34 21.10 18.98
N PHE A 384 1.06 20.57 19.97
CA PHE A 384 2.46 20.96 20.21
C PHE A 384 3.40 20.53 19.08
N ALA A 385 3.02 19.51 18.29
CA ALA A 385 3.77 19.08 17.11
C ALA A 385 2.84 18.75 15.93
N LYS A 386 3.21 19.21 14.74
CA LYS A 386 2.62 18.79 13.46
C LYS A 386 3.74 18.26 12.55
N LYS A 387 3.54 17.07 11.99
CA LYS A 387 4.41 16.44 11.00
C LYS A 387 3.66 16.31 9.69
N ARG A 388 4.34 16.53 8.56
CA ARG A 388 3.79 16.27 7.22
C ARG A 388 4.77 15.42 6.43
N LEU A 389 4.29 14.33 5.83
CA LEU A 389 5.05 13.43 4.95
C LEU A 389 4.48 13.52 3.53
N SER A 390 5.30 13.83 2.54
CA SER A 390 4.84 13.95 1.15
C SER A 390 4.46 12.61 0.54
N GLN A 391 3.67 12.63 -0.54
CA GLN A 391 3.37 11.44 -1.35
C GLN A 391 4.63 10.66 -1.74
N LYS A 392 5.72 11.37 -2.06
CA LYS A 392 7.01 10.77 -2.39
C LYS A 392 7.57 9.97 -1.20
N ALA A 393 7.57 10.53 0.00
CA ALA A 393 8.02 9.82 1.20
C ALA A 393 7.14 8.61 1.54
N VAL A 394 5.82 8.72 1.34
CA VAL A 394 4.87 7.63 1.54
C VAL A 394 5.10 6.50 0.53
N ASN A 395 5.21 6.80 -0.77
CA ASN A 395 5.47 5.80 -1.82
C ASN A 395 6.74 4.99 -1.56
N GLN A 396 7.78 5.65 -1.09
CA GLN A 396 9.06 4.99 -0.84
C GLN A 396 9.01 4.11 0.41
N PHE A 397 8.28 4.53 1.45
CA PHE A 397 7.99 3.64 2.57
C PHE A 397 7.18 2.42 2.14
N THR A 398 6.19 2.61 1.26
CA THR A 398 5.32 1.52 0.82
C THR A 398 6.05 0.46 0.00
N ASN A 399 7.14 0.84 -0.68
CA ASN A 399 7.99 -0.12 -1.40
C ASN A 399 8.58 -1.21 -0.49
N PHE A 400 8.81 -0.93 0.81
CA PHE A 400 9.36 -1.92 1.75
C PHE A 400 8.34 -2.96 2.20
N PHE A 401 7.03 -2.70 2.11
CA PHE A 401 6.03 -3.74 2.36
C PHE A 401 6.06 -4.86 1.31
N ARG A 402 6.77 -4.67 0.19
CA ARG A 402 7.03 -5.74 -0.79
C ARG A 402 8.07 -6.74 -0.29
N ASP A 403 8.91 -6.35 0.68
CA ASP A 403 9.89 -7.25 1.31
C ASP A 403 9.20 -8.27 2.24
N PHE A 404 7.92 -8.07 2.55
CA PHE A 404 7.13 -9.00 3.36
C PHE A 404 6.83 -10.28 2.58
N GLU A 405 7.39 -11.38 3.06
CA GLU A 405 7.15 -12.73 2.53
C GLU A 405 6.11 -13.46 3.37
N PHE A 406 5.25 -14.21 2.67
CA PHE A 406 4.18 -15.01 3.22
C PHE A 406 4.11 -16.34 2.48
N ASP A 407 4.15 -17.47 3.22
CA ASP A 407 4.20 -18.82 2.63
C ASP A 407 5.35 -18.98 1.60
N ASN A 408 6.53 -18.44 1.96
CA ASN A 408 7.75 -18.37 1.14
C ASN A 408 7.59 -17.62 -0.21
N GLU A 409 6.61 -16.73 -0.33
CA GLU A 409 6.45 -15.84 -1.49
C GLU A 409 6.15 -14.41 -1.05
N GLN A 410 6.58 -13.41 -1.82
CA GLN A 410 6.23 -12.00 -1.51
C GLN A 410 4.72 -11.79 -1.54
N LEU A 411 4.14 -11.26 -0.46
CA LEU A 411 2.70 -11.00 -0.37
C LEU A 411 2.25 -9.96 -1.38
N PHE A 412 3.07 -8.93 -1.60
CA PHE A 412 2.81 -7.88 -2.58
C PHE A 412 3.93 -7.83 -3.62
N SER A 413 3.63 -8.14 -4.89
CA SER A 413 4.56 -7.86 -5.99
C SER A 413 4.62 -6.37 -6.31
N ARG A 414 3.53 -5.65 -6.03
CA ARG A 414 3.43 -4.19 -6.12
C ARG A 414 2.49 -3.64 -5.06
N LEU A 415 2.84 -2.53 -4.43
CA LEU A 415 1.97 -1.83 -3.49
C LEU A 415 2.22 -0.31 -3.58
N ASP A 416 1.17 0.44 -3.87
CA ASP A 416 1.16 1.90 -3.95
C ASP A 416 0.09 2.44 -2.97
N VAL A 417 0.45 3.42 -2.14
CA VAL A 417 -0.52 4.17 -1.32
C VAL A 417 -0.59 5.60 -1.82
N VAL A 418 -1.72 5.98 -2.40
CA VAL A 418 -1.98 7.33 -2.92
C VAL A 418 -2.75 8.15 -1.90
N LEU A 419 -2.21 9.31 -1.52
CA LEU A 419 -2.88 10.30 -0.69
C LEU A 419 -3.97 10.99 -1.51
N ALA A 420 -5.22 10.90 -1.06
CA ALA A 420 -6.38 11.42 -1.78
C ALA A 420 -7.09 12.54 -0.97
N PRO A 421 -6.54 13.76 -0.94
CA PRO A 421 -7.09 14.86 -0.15
C PRO A 421 -8.48 15.32 -0.59
N GLN A 422 -8.85 15.09 -1.86
CA GLN A 422 -10.19 15.37 -2.41
C GLN A 422 -11.27 14.47 -1.83
N PHE A 423 -10.87 13.39 -1.15
CA PHE A 423 -11.73 12.64 -0.26
C PHE A 423 -10.98 12.21 0.99
N PRO A 424 -10.72 13.09 1.99
CA PRO A 424 -9.82 12.89 3.14
C PRO A 424 -9.61 11.42 3.50
N GLY A 425 -8.63 10.81 2.84
CA GLY A 425 -8.55 9.37 2.70
C GLY A 425 -7.42 8.91 1.78
N LEU A 426 -7.24 7.61 1.69
CA LEU A 426 -6.10 6.96 1.04
C LEU A 426 -6.61 6.00 -0.03
N VAL A 427 -5.86 5.81 -1.11
CA VAL A 427 -6.08 4.73 -2.08
C VAL A 427 -4.92 3.77 -1.98
N ILE A 428 -5.20 2.54 -1.57
CA ILE A 428 -4.23 1.45 -1.55
C ILE A 428 -4.45 0.62 -2.79
N ARG A 429 -3.45 0.50 -3.66
CA ARG A 429 -3.55 -0.32 -4.87
C ARG A 429 -2.29 -1.12 -5.07
N GLY A 430 -2.41 -2.30 -5.64
CA GLY A 430 -1.27 -3.18 -5.75
C GLY A 430 -1.60 -4.49 -6.45
N GLU A 431 -0.70 -5.42 -6.33
CA GLU A 431 -0.83 -6.79 -6.79
C GLU A 431 -0.53 -7.70 -5.59
N VAL A 432 -1.52 -8.51 -5.21
CA VAL A 432 -1.44 -9.35 -4.02
C VAL A 432 -1.30 -10.81 -4.43
N ASN A 433 -0.26 -11.47 -3.95
CA ASN A 433 -0.01 -12.89 -4.12
C ASN A 433 -0.53 -13.62 -2.87
N LEU A 434 -1.79 -14.05 -2.92
CA LEU A 434 -2.41 -14.79 -1.83
C LEU A 434 -2.76 -16.20 -2.28
N ASN A 435 -2.20 -17.17 -1.57
CA ASN A 435 -2.68 -18.55 -1.61
C ASN A 435 -4.02 -18.59 -0.88
N ILE A 436 -5.09 -18.94 -1.61
CA ILE A 436 -6.44 -18.96 -1.05
C ILE A 436 -6.55 -19.99 0.08
N ASN A 437 -5.78 -21.08 0.03
CA ASN A 437 -5.76 -22.09 1.10
C ASN A 437 -5.29 -21.49 2.43
N THR A 438 -4.27 -20.64 2.40
CA THR A 438 -3.67 -20.06 3.60
C THR A 438 -4.58 -18.99 4.23
N LEU A 439 -5.35 -18.25 3.43
CA LEU A 439 -6.39 -17.35 3.95
C LEU A 439 -7.48 -18.12 4.71
N PHE A 440 -7.86 -19.29 4.20
CA PHE A 440 -8.83 -20.14 4.88
C PHE A 440 -8.25 -20.78 6.14
N GLU A 441 -6.99 -21.20 6.10
CA GLU A 441 -6.25 -21.70 7.27
C GLU A 441 -6.23 -20.68 8.41
N MET A 442 -5.95 -19.42 8.10
CA MET A 442 -5.93 -18.33 9.09
C MET A 442 -7.31 -17.96 9.63
N GLY A 443 -8.33 -17.98 8.79
CA GLY A 443 -9.70 -17.68 9.20
C GLY A 443 -10.36 -18.81 9.99
N LEU A 444 -9.82 -20.02 9.88
CA LEU A 444 -10.38 -21.26 10.43
C LEU A 444 -9.36 -21.99 11.30
N GLU A 445 -8.37 -21.30 11.84
CA GLU A 445 -7.33 -21.92 12.66
C GLU A 445 -7.95 -22.56 13.92
N GLY A 446 -7.54 -23.79 14.25
CA GLY A 446 -8.15 -24.57 15.34
C GLY A 446 -9.37 -25.42 14.95
N SER A 447 -9.78 -25.37 13.68
CA SER A 447 -10.90 -26.15 13.14
C SER A 447 -10.61 -27.63 12.83
N GLY A 448 -9.36 -28.06 12.95
CA GLY A 448 -8.94 -29.42 12.63
C GLY A 448 -8.86 -29.73 11.12
N ILE A 449 -8.98 -28.73 10.25
CA ILE A 449 -8.87 -28.90 8.78
C ILE A 449 -7.39 -28.92 8.37
N ASP A 450 -7.03 -29.93 7.58
CA ASP A 450 -5.75 -29.99 6.88
C ASP A 450 -5.81 -29.20 5.56
N PHE A 451 -5.09 -28.08 5.51
CA PHE A 451 -4.98 -27.21 4.34
C PHE A 451 -3.78 -27.55 3.43
N SER A 452 -3.08 -28.66 3.66
CA SER A 452 -1.88 -29.10 2.91
C SER A 452 -2.11 -29.49 1.43
N GLY A 453 -3.34 -29.32 0.92
CA GLY A 453 -3.68 -29.55 -0.49
C GLY A 453 -2.97 -28.61 -1.47
N PRO A 454 -3.10 -28.85 -2.80
CA PRO A 454 -2.44 -28.04 -3.82
C PRO A 454 -2.83 -26.56 -3.69
N LYS A 455 -1.83 -25.66 -3.76
CA LYS A 455 -2.01 -24.21 -3.62
C LYS A 455 -3.10 -23.72 -4.59
N LEU A 456 -4.23 -23.25 -4.07
CA LEU A 456 -5.30 -22.67 -4.86
C LEU A 456 -4.94 -21.23 -5.23
N ARG A 457 -4.67 -21.00 -6.51
CA ARG A 457 -4.29 -19.68 -7.06
C ARG A 457 -5.29 -19.19 -8.10
N PHE A 458 -5.28 -17.88 -8.31
CA PHE A 458 -5.91 -17.25 -9.46
C PHE A 458 -5.21 -17.71 -10.76
N ASP A 459 -5.85 -17.54 -11.93
CA ASP A 459 -5.28 -18.01 -13.19
C ASP A 459 -3.92 -17.39 -13.53
N ASP A 460 -2.86 -18.19 -13.42
CA ASP A 460 -1.49 -17.80 -13.77
C ASP A 460 -1.35 -17.23 -15.19
N LYS A 461 -2.17 -17.69 -16.16
CA LYS A 461 -2.10 -17.15 -17.54
C LYS A 461 -2.66 -15.74 -17.67
N MET A 462 -3.50 -15.33 -16.72
CA MET A 462 -4.28 -14.09 -16.79
C MET A 462 -3.71 -13.01 -15.90
N TYR A 463 -3.26 -13.38 -14.70
CA TYR A 463 -2.70 -12.44 -13.71
C TYR A 463 -1.28 -12.83 -13.25
N GLY A 464 -0.71 -13.94 -13.75
CA GLY A 464 0.50 -14.48 -13.16
C GLY A 464 0.23 -14.94 -11.73
N LYS A 465 1.23 -14.80 -10.85
CA LYS A 465 1.14 -15.21 -9.44
C LYS A 465 0.33 -14.25 -8.56
N ALA A 466 -0.04 -13.04 -9.02
CA ALA A 466 -0.58 -12.00 -8.15
C ALA A 466 -1.85 -11.33 -8.73
N LEU A 467 -2.84 -11.06 -7.87
CA LEU A 467 -4.11 -10.43 -8.25
C LEU A 467 -4.04 -8.91 -8.05
N PRO A 468 -4.31 -8.09 -9.10
CA PRO A 468 -4.41 -6.65 -8.94
C PRO A 468 -5.58 -6.25 -8.03
N PHE A 469 -5.39 -5.26 -7.17
CA PHE A 469 -6.45 -4.70 -6.33
C PHE A 469 -6.31 -3.17 -6.18
N GLU A 470 -7.41 -2.51 -5.85
CA GLU A 470 -7.46 -1.09 -5.48
C GLU A 470 -8.57 -0.88 -4.45
N ILE A 471 -8.25 -0.33 -3.29
CA ILE A 471 -9.18 0.00 -2.20
C ILE A 471 -9.04 1.48 -1.91
N SER A 472 -10.14 2.23 -2.04
CA SER A 472 -10.20 3.62 -1.56
C SER A 472 -10.82 3.66 -0.17
N LEU A 473 -10.12 4.27 0.77
CA LEU A 473 -10.50 4.38 2.18
C LEU A 473 -10.76 5.84 2.54
N TYR A 474 -11.85 6.13 3.22
CA TYR A 474 -12.00 7.36 3.98
C TYR A 474 -11.28 7.23 5.33
N THR A 475 -10.69 8.31 5.81
CA THR A 475 -10.01 8.39 7.10
C THR A 475 -10.70 9.45 7.97
N TYR A 476 -11.13 9.07 9.17
CA TYR A 476 -11.74 9.97 10.14
C TYR A 476 -11.01 9.88 11.47
N MET A 477 -10.56 11.01 12.00
CA MET A 477 -9.96 11.05 13.33
C MET A 477 -11.01 11.43 14.37
N ARG A 478 -11.16 10.62 15.42
CA ARG A 478 -11.96 10.90 16.61
C ARG A 478 -11.07 11.30 17.79
N ASP A 479 -11.71 11.65 18.90
CA ASP A 479 -11.00 11.92 20.16
C ASP A 479 -10.33 10.64 20.67
N ASN A 480 -9.40 10.78 21.62
CA ASN A 480 -8.65 9.67 22.23
C ASN A 480 -7.85 8.83 21.21
N GLY A 481 -7.31 9.47 20.18
CA GLY A 481 -6.42 8.79 19.24
C GLY A 481 -7.10 7.79 18.31
N VAL A 482 -8.44 7.76 18.20
CA VAL A 482 -9.13 6.74 17.37
C VAL A 482 -9.21 7.18 15.91
N LEU A 483 -8.56 6.43 15.02
CA LEU A 483 -8.67 6.57 13.57
C LEU A 483 -9.71 5.58 13.04
N GLU A 484 -10.79 6.09 12.44
CA GLU A 484 -11.77 5.26 11.74
C GLU A 484 -11.47 5.20 10.24
N LEU A 485 -11.48 4.00 9.69
CA LEU A 485 -11.36 3.72 8.27
C LEU A 485 -12.67 3.19 7.72
N ASP A 486 -13.07 3.71 6.57
CA ASP A 486 -14.30 3.32 5.88
C ASP A 486 -14.04 3.06 4.39
N ILE A 487 -14.64 2.03 3.81
CA ILE A 487 -14.37 1.65 2.41
C ILE A 487 -15.25 2.50 1.50
N ARG A 488 -14.64 3.40 0.72
CA ARG A 488 -15.35 4.14 -0.33
C ARG A 488 -15.67 3.25 -1.52
N ASN A 489 -14.67 2.50 -1.97
CA ASN A 489 -14.79 1.49 -3.02
C ASN A 489 -13.65 0.48 -2.88
N ALA A 490 -13.87 -0.72 -3.41
CA ALA A 490 -12.83 -1.72 -3.57
C ALA A 490 -12.96 -2.35 -4.95
N THR A 491 -11.85 -2.60 -5.62
CA THR A 491 -11.83 -3.25 -6.92
C THR A 491 -10.77 -4.33 -6.97
N LEU A 492 -11.09 -5.43 -7.66
CA LEU A 492 -10.25 -6.60 -7.83
C LEU A 492 -10.10 -6.90 -9.33
N GLY A 493 -8.89 -7.25 -9.78
CA GLY A 493 -8.53 -7.46 -11.17
C GLY A 493 -8.27 -6.17 -11.96
N ASP A 494 -7.69 -6.31 -13.16
CA ASP A 494 -7.39 -5.18 -14.06
C ASP A 494 -8.29 -5.15 -15.32
N LYS A 495 -8.30 -3.99 -15.98
CA LYS A 495 -8.84 -3.76 -17.33
C LYS A 495 -10.22 -4.40 -17.57
N PHE A 496 -10.26 -5.46 -18.38
CA PHE A 496 -11.48 -6.09 -18.89
C PHE A 496 -12.14 -7.01 -17.87
N ASN A 497 -11.47 -7.33 -16.76
CA ASN A 497 -11.91 -8.32 -15.78
C ASN A 497 -12.05 -7.72 -14.38
N ARG A 498 -11.99 -6.38 -14.29
CA ARG A 498 -12.15 -5.61 -13.07
C ARG A 498 -13.55 -5.81 -12.48
N VAL A 499 -13.61 -6.28 -11.24
CA VAL A 499 -14.81 -6.32 -10.41
C VAL A 499 -14.79 -5.10 -9.49
N VAL A 500 -15.90 -4.35 -9.45
CA VAL A 500 -16.04 -3.15 -8.61
C VAL A 500 -17.05 -3.43 -7.50
N LEU A 501 -16.55 -3.48 -6.27
CA LEU A 501 -17.35 -3.54 -5.05
C LEU A 501 -17.73 -2.10 -4.66
N THR A 502 -19.03 -1.80 -4.65
CA THR A 502 -19.54 -0.46 -4.31
C THR A 502 -20.65 -0.56 -3.25
N PRO A 503 -20.61 0.29 -2.20
CA PRO A 503 -21.62 0.34 -1.11
C PRO A 503 -23.05 0.65 -1.56
N LYS A 504 -23.21 1.09 -2.81
CA LYS A 504 -24.35 1.92 -3.23
C LYS A 504 -25.60 1.11 -3.59
N THR A 505 -25.55 -0.22 -3.46
CA THR A 505 -26.73 -1.10 -3.44
C THR A 505 -26.86 -1.70 -2.04
N GLN A 506 -28.08 -1.98 -1.57
CA GLN A 506 -28.28 -2.57 -0.23
C GLN A 506 -27.45 -3.84 -0.02
N LYS A 507 -27.21 -4.57 -1.11
CA LYS A 507 -26.55 -5.86 -1.12
C LYS A 507 -25.04 -5.75 -1.44
N GLY A 508 -24.61 -4.68 -2.11
CA GLY A 508 -23.18 -4.31 -2.18
C GLY A 508 -22.61 -3.86 -0.84
N LYS A 509 -23.45 -3.23 0.01
CA LYS A 509 -23.14 -2.92 1.40
C LYS A 509 -22.83 -4.19 2.23
N PHE A 510 -23.56 -5.28 2.00
CA PHE A 510 -23.25 -6.58 2.65
C PHE A 510 -21.83 -7.04 2.31
N LEU A 511 -21.46 -7.05 1.03
CA LEU A 511 -20.14 -7.50 0.59
C LEU A 511 -19.02 -6.60 1.12
N GLU A 512 -19.28 -5.31 1.24
CA GLU A 512 -18.36 -4.36 1.84
C GLU A 512 -18.16 -4.60 3.35
N GLU A 513 -19.25 -4.72 4.12
CA GLU A 513 -19.17 -5.00 5.56
C GLU A 513 -18.51 -6.35 5.81
N PHE A 514 -18.86 -7.38 5.02
CA PHE A 514 -18.19 -8.68 5.02
C PHE A 514 -16.69 -8.53 4.77
N THR A 515 -16.29 -7.73 3.78
CA THR A 515 -14.87 -7.49 3.46
C THR A 515 -14.15 -6.77 4.60
N LYS A 516 -14.76 -5.75 5.21
CA LYS A 516 -14.19 -5.05 6.38
C LYS A 516 -13.97 -6.00 7.56
N MET A 517 -14.99 -6.82 7.86
CA MET A 517 -14.91 -7.82 8.93
C MET A 517 -13.86 -8.88 8.64
N ALA A 518 -13.82 -9.42 7.42
CA ALA A 518 -12.84 -10.40 7.00
C ALA A 518 -11.42 -9.83 7.11
N ILE A 519 -11.19 -8.57 6.68
CA ILE A 519 -9.90 -7.90 6.85
C ILE A 519 -9.54 -7.81 8.33
N VAL A 520 -10.45 -7.33 9.19
CA VAL A 520 -10.18 -7.19 10.63
C VAL A 520 -9.89 -8.54 11.28
N ASN A 521 -10.64 -9.58 10.94
CA ASN A 521 -10.47 -10.92 11.51
C ASN A 521 -9.21 -11.61 10.99
N VAL A 522 -8.93 -11.55 9.68
CA VAL A 522 -7.69 -12.09 9.10
C VAL A 522 -6.48 -11.39 9.72
N LEU A 523 -6.52 -10.06 9.84
CA LEU A 523 -5.45 -9.32 10.52
C LEU A 523 -5.33 -9.79 11.97
N LYS A 524 -6.42 -9.86 12.75
CA LYS A 524 -6.35 -10.34 14.14
C LYS A 524 -5.81 -11.77 14.26
N SER A 525 -6.30 -12.71 13.47
CA SER A 525 -5.87 -14.12 13.49
C SER A 525 -4.40 -14.27 13.07
N TYR A 526 -3.98 -13.57 12.00
CA TYR A 526 -2.59 -13.54 11.52
C TYR A 526 -1.58 -13.17 12.62
N LEU A 527 -2.02 -12.37 13.60
CA LEU A 527 -1.16 -11.83 14.66
C LEU A 527 -1.31 -12.60 15.98
N MET A 528 -2.31 -13.46 16.07
CA MET A 528 -2.56 -14.32 17.22
C MET A 528 -1.98 -15.73 17.03
N SER A 529 -1.62 -16.13 15.81
CA SER A 529 -1.03 -17.44 15.48
C SER A 529 0.42 -17.61 15.96
N ASP A 530 1.06 -16.56 16.49
CA ASP A 530 2.28 -16.70 17.29
C ASP A 530 2.14 -16.07 18.70
N PRO A 531 1.40 -16.73 19.62
CA PRO A 531 1.23 -16.26 20.99
C PRO A 531 2.46 -16.56 21.87
N MET A 532 3.50 -17.22 21.33
CA MET A 532 4.69 -17.65 22.08
C MET A 532 5.90 -16.73 21.91
N SER A 533 5.88 -15.76 20.98
CA SER A 533 7.00 -14.85 20.72
C SER A 533 6.85 -13.45 21.34
N SER A 534 5.88 -13.22 22.23
CA SER A 534 5.96 -12.04 23.10
C SER A 534 7.11 -12.28 24.09
N PRO A 535 8.27 -11.61 23.96
CA PRO A 535 9.39 -11.86 24.85
C PRO A 535 8.95 -11.61 26.28
N SER A 536 9.37 -12.48 27.20
CA SER A 536 9.13 -12.24 28.61
C SER A 536 9.69 -10.87 28.99
N VAL A 537 9.11 -10.18 29.97
CA VAL A 537 9.61 -8.86 30.43
C VAL A 537 11.08 -8.92 30.88
N ALA A 538 11.61 -10.14 31.12
CA ALA A 538 13.01 -10.41 31.43
C ALA A 538 13.94 -10.53 30.20
N ASP A 539 13.41 -10.68 28.98
CA ASP A 539 14.17 -10.84 27.72
C ASP A 539 14.25 -9.55 26.88
N VAL A 540 13.70 -8.43 27.37
CA VAL A 540 13.79 -7.15 26.66
C VAL A 540 15.22 -6.63 26.72
N GLU A 541 15.97 -6.84 25.64
CA GLU A 541 17.32 -6.30 25.50
C GLU A 541 17.35 -4.80 25.74
N THR A 542 18.26 -4.36 26.60
CA THR A 542 18.56 -2.95 26.80
C THR A 542 19.02 -2.30 25.48
N THR A 543 18.76 -1.00 25.30
CA THR A 543 19.20 -0.26 24.09
C THR A 543 20.70 -0.40 23.80
N GLU A 544 21.51 -0.56 24.86
CA GLU A 544 22.96 -0.78 24.74
C GLU A 544 23.30 -2.19 24.23
N GLN A 545 22.57 -3.22 24.65
CA GLN A 545 22.74 -4.59 24.14
C GLN A 545 22.35 -4.69 22.66
N LYS A 546 21.22 -4.08 22.25
CA LYS A 546 20.81 -3.99 20.84
C LYS A 546 21.87 -3.31 19.99
N ARG A 547 22.47 -2.21 20.49
CA ARG A 547 23.56 -1.49 19.84
C ARG A 547 24.82 -2.35 19.68
N ILE A 548 25.26 -3.06 20.72
CA ILE A 548 26.45 -3.92 20.67
C ILE A 548 26.25 -5.05 19.65
N LYS A 549 25.08 -5.71 19.66
CA LYS A 549 24.75 -6.76 18.68
C LYS A 549 24.76 -6.23 17.25
N LEU A 550 24.20 -5.03 17.02
CA LEU A 550 24.24 -4.40 15.71
C LEU A 550 25.68 -4.15 15.24
N TYR A 551 26.56 -3.67 16.12
CA TYR A 551 27.97 -3.43 15.77
C TYR A 551 28.71 -4.72 15.44
N GLN A 552 28.42 -5.81 16.15
CA GLN A 552 28.94 -7.14 15.83
C GLN A 552 28.43 -7.62 14.47
N LYS A 553 27.13 -7.48 14.17
CA LYS A 553 26.56 -7.80 12.84
C LYS A 553 27.25 -7.02 11.72
N ILE A 554 27.45 -5.71 11.89
CA ILE A 554 28.14 -4.87 10.90
C ILE A 554 29.62 -5.27 10.74
N SER A 555 30.30 -5.60 11.85
CA SER A 555 31.69 -6.06 11.80
C SER A 555 31.83 -7.39 11.07
N ASN A 556 30.94 -8.35 11.35
CA ASN A 556 30.91 -9.64 10.67
C ASN A 556 30.62 -9.47 9.17
N TYR A 557 29.64 -8.64 8.81
CA TYR A 557 29.35 -8.28 7.43
C TYR A 557 30.59 -7.70 6.73
N LYS A 558 31.28 -6.74 7.37
CA LYS A 558 32.51 -6.13 6.84
C LYS A 558 33.61 -7.17 6.59
N GLU A 559 33.86 -8.07 7.53
CA GLU A 559 34.89 -9.11 7.39
C GLU A 559 34.58 -10.06 6.24
N LEU A 560 33.34 -10.56 6.17
CA LEU A 560 32.87 -11.43 5.09
C LEU A 560 32.96 -10.72 3.73
N PHE A 561 32.46 -9.49 3.65
CA PHE A 561 32.51 -8.68 2.43
C PHE A 561 33.93 -8.44 1.94
N LEU A 562 34.87 -8.09 2.84
CA LEU A 562 36.27 -7.84 2.49
C LEU A 562 37.03 -9.13 2.14
N SER A 563 36.67 -10.28 2.73
CA SER A 563 37.24 -11.57 2.31
C SER A 563 36.82 -11.96 0.90
N ALA A 564 35.55 -11.73 0.54
CA ALA A 564 35.04 -11.99 -0.80
C ALA A 564 35.69 -11.08 -1.85
N ALA A 565 35.88 -9.80 -1.52
CA ALA A 565 36.53 -8.82 -2.39
C ALA A 565 38.06 -9.00 -2.54
N LYS A 566 38.67 -9.97 -1.83
CA LYS A 566 40.11 -10.30 -1.90
C LYS A 566 40.42 -11.49 -2.82
N ILE A 567 39.42 -12.16 -3.39
CA ILE A 567 39.64 -13.33 -4.24
C ILE A 567 40.26 -12.86 -5.58
N ASP A 568 41.53 -13.23 -5.75
CA ASP A 568 42.40 -13.17 -6.93
C ASP A 568 42.67 -11.82 -7.64
N ARG A 569 43.62 -11.03 -7.10
CA ARG A 569 44.28 -9.92 -7.83
C ARG A 569 45.55 -10.36 -8.57
N SER A 570 45.85 -11.66 -8.62
CA SER A 570 47.09 -12.20 -9.19
C SER A 570 46.96 -12.62 -10.66
N SER A 571 45.76 -12.87 -11.18
CA SER A 571 45.51 -13.20 -12.59
C SER A 571 45.24 -11.95 -13.41
N LYS A 572 46.22 -11.54 -14.24
CA LYS A 572 46.09 -10.44 -15.20
C LYS A 572 45.36 -10.85 -16.50
N THR A 573 44.42 -11.79 -16.43
CA THR A 573 43.81 -12.42 -17.61
C THR A 573 42.29 -12.48 -17.49
N LEU A 574 41.63 -11.83 -18.47
CA LEU A 574 40.20 -11.87 -18.82
C LEU A 574 39.25 -10.97 -18.00
N LYS A 575 38.60 -10.04 -18.73
CA LYS A 575 37.47 -9.18 -18.30
C LYS A 575 36.28 -9.94 -17.67
N THR A 576 36.23 -11.27 -17.78
CA THR A 576 35.16 -12.12 -17.25
C THR A 576 35.37 -12.55 -15.80
N GLU A 577 36.62 -12.67 -15.32
CA GLU A 577 36.92 -12.88 -13.90
C GLU A 577 36.42 -11.68 -13.08
N ASN A 578 36.40 -10.52 -13.72
CA ASN A 578 36.08 -9.28 -13.06
C ASN A 578 34.59 -9.07 -12.68
N ILE A 579 33.69 -9.35 -13.62
CA ILE A 579 32.24 -9.15 -13.39
C ILE A 579 31.67 -10.26 -12.49
N LEU A 580 32.30 -11.44 -12.43
CA LEU A 580 31.96 -12.49 -11.47
C LEU A 580 32.24 -12.04 -10.02
N ASP A 581 33.30 -11.27 -9.79
CA ASP A 581 33.55 -10.70 -8.47
C ASP A 581 32.56 -9.59 -8.12
N LEU A 582 32.13 -8.77 -9.09
CA LEU A 582 31.02 -7.83 -8.90
C LEU A 582 29.72 -8.55 -8.54
N LEU A 583 29.44 -9.72 -9.13
CA LEU A 583 28.27 -10.53 -8.78
C LEU A 583 28.37 -11.04 -7.34
N LYS A 584 29.52 -11.57 -6.92
CA LYS A 584 29.75 -11.99 -5.53
C LYS A 584 29.58 -10.81 -4.56
N ILE A 585 30.15 -9.65 -4.87
CA ILE A 585 29.98 -8.43 -4.06
C ILE A 585 28.50 -8.07 -3.92
N LYS A 586 27.73 -8.15 -5.02
CA LYS A 586 26.29 -7.90 -5.01
C LYS A 586 25.53 -8.93 -4.18
N GLU A 587 25.93 -10.21 -4.24
CA GLU A 587 25.35 -11.30 -3.44
C GLU A 587 25.56 -11.06 -1.94
N PHE A 588 26.77 -10.68 -1.52
CA PHE A 588 27.03 -10.33 -0.12
C PHE A 588 26.25 -9.09 0.32
N GLU A 589 26.04 -8.11 -0.55
CA GLU A 589 25.21 -6.95 -0.25
C GLU A 589 23.73 -7.30 -0.01
N LEU A 590 23.24 -8.44 -0.54
CA LEU A 590 21.90 -8.91 -0.18
C LEU A 590 21.80 -9.31 1.30
N ASN A 591 22.92 -9.71 1.91
CA ASN A 591 23.04 -10.01 3.35
C ASN A 591 23.42 -8.78 4.19
N ASN A 592 23.23 -7.57 3.67
CA ASN A 592 23.41 -6.34 4.45
C ASN A 592 22.49 -6.38 5.69
N PRO A 593 23.02 -6.13 6.92
CA PRO A 593 22.23 -6.16 8.16
C PRO A 593 20.96 -5.29 8.15
N PHE A 594 20.87 -4.34 7.23
CA PHE A 594 19.73 -3.44 7.07
C PHE A 594 18.73 -3.85 5.99
N ASN A 595 18.96 -4.94 5.25
CA ASN A 595 17.97 -5.46 4.28
C ASN A 595 16.88 -6.28 4.97
N GLU A 596 17.21 -6.99 6.06
CA GLU A 596 16.25 -7.76 6.88
C GLU A 596 15.46 -6.88 7.86
N LEU A 597 16.04 -5.72 8.24
CA LEU A 597 15.48 -4.86 9.29
C LEU A 597 14.10 -4.28 8.94
N PRO A 598 13.81 -3.81 7.71
CA PRO A 598 12.49 -3.32 7.36
C PRO A 598 11.41 -4.41 7.48
N ALA A 599 11.72 -5.64 7.08
CA ALA A 599 10.81 -6.78 7.21
C ALA A 599 10.61 -7.17 8.67
N GLN A 600 11.68 -7.24 9.47
CA GLN A 600 11.62 -7.51 10.91
C GLN A 600 10.86 -6.44 11.68
N ILE A 601 11.11 -5.15 11.40
CA ILE A 601 10.38 -4.03 12.01
C ILE A 601 8.91 -4.09 11.58
N ALA A 602 8.63 -4.33 10.30
CA ALA A 602 7.26 -4.48 9.83
C ALA A 602 6.58 -5.65 10.54
N GLU A 603 7.22 -6.81 10.69
CA GLU A 603 6.65 -7.98 11.36
C GLU A 603 6.45 -7.77 12.87
N GLU A 604 7.49 -7.35 13.60
CA GLU A 604 7.44 -7.09 15.05
C GLU A 604 6.43 -5.99 15.40
N GLU A 605 6.50 -4.84 14.70
CA GLU A 605 5.58 -3.73 14.93
C GLU A 605 4.17 -4.06 14.44
N VAL A 606 3.98 -4.78 13.33
CA VAL A 606 2.62 -5.19 12.91
C VAL A 606 2.00 -6.13 13.95
N VAL A 607 2.75 -7.07 14.54
CA VAL A 607 2.22 -7.95 15.60
C VAL A 607 1.84 -7.16 16.86
N GLU A 608 2.72 -6.30 17.38
CA GLU A 608 2.40 -5.50 18.58
C GLU A 608 1.35 -4.40 18.32
N PHE A 609 1.44 -3.71 17.18
CA PHE A 609 0.52 -2.64 16.79
C PHE A 609 -0.89 -3.18 16.61
N PHE A 610 -1.10 -4.31 15.95
CA PHE A 610 -2.47 -4.70 15.61
C PHE A 610 -3.19 -5.51 16.71
N LYS A 611 -2.45 -6.18 17.62
CA LYS A 611 -3.01 -7.03 18.69
C LYS A 611 -3.91 -6.29 19.69
N ARG A 612 -3.70 -4.97 19.89
CA ARG A 612 -4.50 -4.14 20.81
C ARG A 612 -5.20 -2.94 20.15
N LEU A 613 -4.89 -2.63 18.89
CA LEU A 613 -5.30 -1.36 18.28
C LEU A 613 -6.37 -1.49 17.21
N ILE A 614 -6.69 -2.68 16.67
CA ILE A 614 -7.72 -2.79 15.62
C ILE A 614 -9.04 -3.36 16.16
N GLY A 615 -10.09 -2.57 16.02
CA GLY A 615 -11.47 -2.93 16.30
C GLY A 615 -12.36 -2.78 15.07
N TYR A 616 -13.55 -3.36 15.14
CA TYR A 616 -14.66 -3.04 14.23
C TYR A 616 -15.80 -2.52 15.09
N ASP A 617 -16.19 -1.27 14.86
CA ASP A 617 -17.33 -0.68 15.56
C ASP A 617 -18.62 -1.06 14.85
N LYS A 618 -19.45 -1.83 15.56
CA LYS A 618 -20.70 -2.38 15.03
C LYS A 618 -21.73 -1.28 14.76
N ASP A 619 -21.67 -0.14 15.47
CA ASP A 619 -22.64 0.94 15.31
C ASP A 619 -22.30 1.81 14.10
N SER A 620 -21.03 2.21 13.97
CA SER A 620 -20.57 2.98 12.82
C SER A 620 -20.28 2.13 11.57
N GLY A 621 -20.07 0.82 11.67
CA GLY A 621 -19.70 -0.06 10.55
C GLY A 621 -18.28 0.22 10.02
N ARG A 622 -17.40 0.75 10.87
CA ARG A 622 -16.06 1.21 10.50
C ARG A 622 -14.99 0.41 11.21
N ILE A 623 -13.84 0.31 10.54
CA ILE A 623 -12.63 -0.23 11.15
C ILE A 623 -12.06 0.86 12.05
N GLN A 624 -11.88 0.58 13.33
CA GLN A 624 -11.29 1.50 14.29
C GLN A 624 -9.84 1.10 14.56
N ILE A 625 -8.94 2.06 14.45
CA ILE A 625 -7.53 1.92 14.79
C ILE A 625 -7.26 2.86 15.96
N TYR A 626 -7.02 2.31 17.14
CA TYR A 626 -6.66 3.06 18.33
C TYR A 626 -5.18 3.44 18.23
N LEU A 627 -4.87 4.72 17.98
CA LEU A 627 -3.50 5.21 17.80
C LEU A 627 -3.02 6.03 19.01
N ASP A 628 -3.64 5.85 20.18
CA ASP A 628 -3.27 6.60 21.38
C ASP A 628 -1.91 6.11 21.92
N PRO A 629 -0.88 6.98 22.00
CA PRO A 629 0.41 6.65 22.62
C PRO A 629 0.30 6.06 24.03
N THR A 630 -0.77 6.34 24.77
CA THR A 630 -1.01 5.77 26.10
C THR A 630 -1.17 4.25 26.09
N ILE A 631 -1.52 3.65 24.95
CA ILE A 631 -1.68 2.20 24.82
C ILE A 631 -0.31 1.50 24.86
N PHE A 632 0.75 2.19 24.42
CA PHE A 632 2.12 1.68 24.42
C PHE A 632 2.85 2.00 25.72
N SER A 633 2.57 3.16 26.34
CA SER A 633 3.14 3.52 27.63
C SER A 633 2.19 4.37 28.45
N GLU A 634 1.84 3.88 29.64
CA GLU A 634 1.03 4.61 30.62
C GLU A 634 1.76 5.85 31.16
N LYS A 635 3.10 5.84 31.16
CA LYS A 635 3.92 6.92 31.72
C LYS A 635 5.03 7.37 30.79
N ILE A 636 5.34 8.65 30.83
CA ILE A 636 6.57 9.21 30.26
C ILE A 636 7.48 9.55 31.43
N HIS A 637 8.56 8.77 31.61
CA HIS A 637 9.36 8.73 32.83
C HIS A 637 8.50 8.42 34.08
N TYR A 638 8.19 9.44 34.87
CA TYR A 638 7.39 9.33 36.10
C TYR A 638 6.03 10.04 35.99
N ALA A 639 5.79 10.78 34.91
CA ALA A 639 4.54 11.49 34.67
C ALA A 639 3.56 10.60 33.89
N ASP A 640 2.27 10.75 34.16
CA ASP A 640 1.23 10.09 33.38
C ASP A 640 1.30 10.56 31.92
N ASN A 641 1.18 9.63 30.99
CA ASN A 641 1.24 9.94 29.57
C ASN A 641 -0.08 10.59 29.15
N THR A 642 -0.02 11.86 28.76
CA THR A 642 -1.16 12.63 28.27
C THR A 642 -1.05 12.96 26.79
N VAL A 643 -0.05 12.43 26.10
CA VAL A 643 0.20 12.70 24.68
C VAL A 643 -0.80 11.94 23.83
N GLN A 644 -1.59 12.64 23.01
CA GLN A 644 -2.58 12.03 22.13
C GLN A 644 -2.40 12.44 20.68
N LEU A 645 -2.74 11.53 19.78
CA LEU A 645 -2.87 11.85 18.36
C LEU A 645 -4.14 12.70 18.15
N TRP A 646 -3.96 13.89 17.58
CA TRP A 646 -5.05 14.85 17.33
C TRP A 646 -5.54 14.83 15.89
N ASN A 647 -4.68 14.48 14.93
CA ASN A 647 -5.08 14.41 13.53
C ASN A 647 -4.19 13.44 12.76
N LEU A 648 -4.80 12.67 11.85
CA LEU A 648 -4.13 11.96 10.78
C LEU A 648 -4.99 12.11 9.52
N ALA A 649 -4.54 12.94 8.58
CA ALA A 649 -5.31 13.20 7.37
C ALA A 649 -4.42 13.59 6.18
N PRO A 650 -4.78 13.18 4.96
CA PRO A 650 -4.14 13.68 3.76
C PRO A 650 -4.61 15.11 3.46
N LEU A 651 -3.70 15.95 2.97
CA LEU A 651 -3.96 17.32 2.56
C LEU A 651 -3.17 17.69 1.31
N TYR A 652 -3.63 18.70 0.58
CA TYR A 652 -2.92 19.31 -0.53
C TYR A 652 -2.38 20.69 -0.14
N ASP A 653 -1.09 20.92 -0.36
CA ASP A 653 -0.45 22.22 -0.20
C ASP A 653 -0.19 22.82 -1.59
N LYS A 654 -1.09 23.72 -2.02
CA LYS A 654 -1.03 24.38 -3.33
C LYS A 654 0.24 25.19 -3.56
N LEU A 655 0.88 25.70 -2.50
CA LEU A 655 2.15 26.44 -2.64
C LEU A 655 3.31 25.50 -2.98
N MET A 656 3.26 24.26 -2.49
CA MET A 656 4.26 23.24 -2.77
C MET A 656 3.88 22.34 -3.95
N ASP A 657 2.66 22.47 -4.47
CA ASP A 657 2.05 21.57 -5.46
C ASP A 657 2.23 20.07 -5.10
N LYS A 658 2.04 19.75 -3.81
CA LYS A 658 2.27 18.41 -3.26
C LYS A 658 1.16 18.00 -2.30
N THR A 659 0.88 16.70 -2.27
CA THR A 659 0.03 16.08 -1.25
C THR A 659 0.88 15.58 -0.08
N TYR A 660 0.33 15.72 1.12
CA TYR A 660 0.99 15.34 2.37
C TYR A 660 0.05 14.54 3.26
N LEU A 661 0.58 13.56 3.97
CA LEU A 661 -0.06 12.96 5.14
C LEU A 661 0.34 13.78 6.36
N GLU A 662 -0.61 14.46 6.99
CA GLU A 662 -0.38 15.25 8.19
C GLU A 662 -0.70 14.45 9.44
N LEU A 663 0.23 14.44 10.37
CA LEU A 663 0.11 13.89 11.72
C LEU A 663 0.21 15.05 12.72
N ALA A 664 -0.76 15.22 13.59
CA ALA A 664 -0.72 16.24 14.64
C ALA A 664 -0.83 15.60 16.02
N ILE A 665 0.03 16.00 16.95
CA ILE A 665 0.09 15.45 18.30
C ILE A 665 -0.11 16.60 19.28
N GLY A 666 -0.98 16.40 20.26
CA GLY A 666 -1.28 17.37 21.30
C GLY A 666 -1.41 16.72 22.67
N ASN A 667 -1.73 17.55 23.65
CA ASN A 667 -1.87 17.13 25.04
C ASN A 667 -3.35 16.95 25.40
N ASN A 668 -3.71 15.77 25.91
CA ASN A 668 -5.08 15.31 26.17
C ASN A 668 -5.95 15.34 24.91
N LYS A 669 -7.27 15.34 25.09
CA LYS A 669 -8.25 15.46 23.98
C LYS A 669 -8.03 16.74 23.19
N ARG A 670 -8.39 16.67 21.90
CA ARG A 670 -8.35 17.78 20.94
C ARG A 670 -9.13 18.98 21.45
N SER A 671 -8.61 20.18 21.24
CA SER A 671 -9.33 21.41 21.59
C SER A 671 -10.37 21.78 20.54
N THR A 672 -11.44 22.45 20.95
CA THR A 672 -12.45 23.01 20.03
C THR A 672 -11.83 24.01 19.04
N ALA A 673 -10.86 24.83 19.47
CA ALA A 673 -10.17 25.75 18.57
C ALA A 673 -9.33 25.04 17.50
N TYR A 674 -8.71 23.90 17.82
CA TYR A 674 -7.98 23.12 16.83
C TYR A 674 -8.92 22.45 15.83
N LEU A 675 -10.06 21.93 16.29
CA LEU A 675 -11.08 21.38 15.40
C LEU A 675 -11.57 22.47 14.42
N GLU A 676 -11.91 23.66 14.90
CA GLU A 676 -12.29 24.79 14.04
C GLU A 676 -11.18 25.16 13.03
N HIS A 677 -9.93 25.18 13.48
CA HIS A 677 -8.77 25.42 12.61
C HIS A 677 -8.64 24.40 11.48
N LEU A 678 -8.94 23.12 11.71
CA LEU A 678 -8.86 22.08 10.66
C LEU A 678 -9.82 22.34 9.50
N TYR A 679 -10.99 22.94 9.76
CA TYR A 679 -12.02 23.20 8.76
C TYR A 679 -11.92 24.60 8.13
N THR A 680 -11.29 25.56 8.80
CA THR A 680 -11.15 26.95 8.31
C THR A 680 -9.82 27.24 7.61
N ARG A 681 -8.82 26.37 7.75
CA ARG A 681 -7.51 26.55 7.12
C ARG A 681 -7.56 26.47 5.59
N LYS A 682 -6.67 27.20 4.93
CA LYS A 682 -6.57 27.24 3.46
C LYS A 682 -6.30 25.85 2.85
N GLU A 683 -5.48 25.03 3.49
CA GLU A 683 -5.20 23.67 2.99
C GLU A 683 -6.45 22.79 2.93
N LYS A 684 -7.48 23.04 3.76
CA LYS A 684 -8.77 22.33 3.66
C LYS A 684 -9.49 22.68 2.37
N THR A 685 -9.60 23.98 2.08
CA THR A 685 -10.23 24.45 0.83
C THR A 685 -9.46 23.99 -0.41
N ASP A 686 -8.13 24.04 -0.39
CA ASP A 686 -7.28 23.57 -1.49
C ASP A 686 -7.42 22.04 -1.69
N SER A 687 -7.60 21.28 -0.60
CA SER A 687 -7.81 19.82 -0.63
C SER A 687 -9.17 19.43 -1.21
N ASP A 688 -10.23 20.14 -0.84
CA ASP A 688 -11.60 19.81 -1.28
C ASP A 688 -11.81 19.98 -2.79
N VAL A 689 -11.04 20.86 -3.43
CA VAL A 689 -11.08 21.09 -4.88
C VAL A 689 -9.91 20.45 -5.62
N PHE A 690 -9.13 19.58 -4.97
CA PHE A 690 -7.95 18.96 -5.56
C PHE A 690 -8.32 17.99 -6.70
N THR A 691 -7.71 18.18 -7.87
CA THR A 691 -7.89 17.32 -9.05
C THR A 691 -6.61 16.61 -9.50
N GLY A 692 -5.49 16.83 -8.80
CA GLY A 692 -4.16 16.40 -9.19
C GLY A 692 -3.13 17.51 -9.02
N THR A 693 -1.85 17.15 -8.92
CA THR A 693 -0.74 18.10 -9.00
C THR A 693 -0.55 18.56 -10.45
N THR A 694 0.15 19.68 -10.68
CA THR A 694 0.33 20.19 -12.06
C THR A 694 1.24 19.30 -12.91
N GLY A 695 2.04 18.42 -12.29
CA GLY A 695 3.06 17.61 -12.95
C GLY A 695 4.25 18.42 -13.47
N ILE A 696 4.30 19.73 -13.20
CA ILE A 696 5.37 20.63 -13.61
C ILE A 696 6.38 20.73 -12.46
N LYS A 697 7.55 20.10 -12.61
CA LYS A 697 8.57 20.00 -11.55
C LYS A 697 9.06 21.35 -11.01
N SER A 698 9.04 22.42 -11.81
CA SER A 698 9.42 23.77 -11.35
C SER A 698 8.37 24.41 -10.43
N ASN A 699 7.13 23.92 -10.45
CA ASN A 699 6.08 24.35 -9.52
C ASN A 699 6.15 23.63 -8.18
N GLU A 700 6.79 22.46 -8.13
CA GLU A 700 6.85 21.63 -6.93
C GLU A 700 7.89 22.17 -5.93
N GLY A 701 7.50 22.20 -4.67
CA GLY A 701 8.39 22.56 -3.57
C GLY A 701 9.30 21.40 -3.15
N PRO A 702 10.50 21.66 -2.62
CA PRO A 702 11.46 20.60 -2.26
C PRO A 702 11.13 19.89 -0.94
N ILE A 703 10.07 20.28 -0.23
CA ILE A 703 9.74 19.75 1.09
C ILE A 703 9.08 18.38 0.96
N ASP A 704 9.70 17.36 1.53
CA ASP A 704 9.14 16.01 1.63
C ASP A 704 8.76 15.63 3.06
N TYR A 705 9.46 16.17 4.05
CA TYR A 705 9.09 16.05 5.46
C TYR A 705 9.14 17.42 6.13
N ASN A 706 8.09 17.76 6.86
CA ASN A 706 8.00 19.01 7.61
C ASN A 706 7.67 18.71 9.07
N LEU A 707 8.41 19.33 9.98
CA LEU A 707 8.15 19.32 11.42
C LEU A 707 7.90 20.74 11.90
N LYS A 708 6.71 20.97 12.47
CA LYS A 708 6.34 22.22 13.13
C LYS A 708 6.14 21.96 14.61
N LEU A 709 6.78 22.76 15.45
CA LEU A 709 6.63 22.75 16.90
C LEU A 709 6.02 24.06 17.35
N ASP A 710 4.88 24.01 18.02
CA ASP A 710 4.35 25.17 18.74
C ASP A 710 5.13 25.28 20.05
N LEU A 711 6.00 26.30 20.16
CA LEU A 711 6.94 26.38 21.27
C LEU A 711 6.23 26.56 22.62
N LYS A 712 5.07 27.21 22.64
CA LYS A 712 4.30 27.44 23.87
C LYS A 712 3.69 26.13 24.37
N GLU A 713 3.04 25.39 23.47
CA GLU A 713 2.40 24.12 23.82
C GLU A 713 3.43 23.03 24.11
N PHE A 714 4.56 23.06 23.40
CA PHE A 714 5.71 22.18 23.66
C PHE A 714 6.32 22.46 25.04
N GLU A 715 6.56 23.73 25.39
CA GLU A 715 7.01 24.14 26.72
C GLU A 715 6.08 23.60 27.81
N SER A 716 4.76 23.83 27.65
CA SER A 716 3.76 23.36 28.62
C SER A 716 3.81 21.83 28.80
N THR A 717 3.99 21.08 27.71
CA THR A 717 4.04 19.61 27.74
C THR A 717 5.33 19.09 28.40
N VAL A 718 6.48 19.70 28.10
CA VAL A 718 7.75 19.34 28.73
C VAL A 718 7.71 19.64 30.23
N ASN A 719 7.18 20.80 30.62
CA ASN A 719 7.10 21.18 32.02
C ASN A 719 6.13 20.29 32.80
N SER A 720 5.03 19.81 32.22
CA SER A 720 4.17 18.83 32.90
C SER A 720 4.88 17.51 33.17
N ILE A 721 5.71 17.04 32.22
CA ILE A 721 6.54 15.84 32.39
C ILE A 721 7.60 16.07 33.47
N LEU A 722 8.28 17.22 33.46
CA LEU A 722 9.27 17.59 34.46
C LEU A 722 8.67 17.65 35.87
N VAL A 723 7.53 18.32 36.03
CA VAL A 723 6.82 18.41 37.33
C VAL A 723 6.44 17.03 37.85
N GLY A 724 5.93 16.14 36.99
CA GLY A 724 5.64 14.75 37.37
C GLY A 724 6.88 13.98 37.84
N SER A 725 8.07 14.35 37.35
CA SER A 725 9.35 13.75 37.76
C SER A 725 9.95 14.33 39.06
N LEU A 726 9.59 15.56 39.44
CA LEU A 726 10.15 16.26 40.61
C LEU A 726 9.93 15.49 41.92
N ASN A 727 8.74 14.92 42.13
CA ASN A 727 8.43 14.16 43.36
C ASN A 727 9.37 12.96 43.54
N THR A 728 9.71 12.26 42.47
CA THR A 728 10.65 11.13 42.52
C THR A 728 12.09 11.61 42.73
N GLN A 729 12.47 12.70 42.06
CA GLN A 729 13.79 13.32 42.25
C GLN A 729 13.98 13.82 43.70
N HIS A 730 12.95 14.39 44.32
CA HIS A 730 12.97 14.76 45.74
C HIS A 730 13.11 13.55 46.65
N LYS A 731 12.39 12.45 46.41
CA LYS A 731 12.58 11.20 47.17
C LYS A 731 14.00 10.63 47.04
N MET A 732 14.60 10.74 45.85
CA MET A 732 16.00 10.34 45.63
C MET A 732 16.97 11.28 46.35
N LEU A 733 16.72 12.58 46.30
CA LEU A 733 17.47 13.60 47.03
C LEU A 733 17.42 13.32 48.55
N ASP A 734 16.24 13.05 49.11
CA ASP A 734 16.08 12.74 50.54
C ASP A 734 16.88 11.50 50.94
N LYS A 735 16.88 10.46 50.09
CA LYS A 735 17.71 9.26 50.29
C LYS A 735 19.21 9.56 50.21
N GLU A 736 19.65 10.37 49.25
CA GLU A 736 21.04 10.83 49.11
C GLU A 736 21.47 11.68 50.32
N LEU A 737 20.61 12.59 50.78
CA LEU A 737 20.83 13.42 51.94
C LEU A 737 20.81 12.63 53.26
N ALA A 738 20.15 11.46 53.31
CA ALA A 738 20.18 10.57 54.46
C ALA A 738 21.53 9.83 54.62
N LYS A 739 22.30 9.63 53.54
CA LYS A 739 23.61 8.94 53.59
C LYS A 739 24.65 9.77 54.36
N ASN A 740 25.52 9.11 55.12
CA ASN A 740 26.63 9.77 55.84
C ASN A 740 27.85 10.08 54.95
N SER A 741 27.61 10.63 53.78
CA SER A 741 28.63 11.07 52.81
C SER A 741 28.34 12.50 52.35
N GLU A 742 29.35 13.15 51.79
CA GLU A 742 29.10 14.36 50.99
C GLU A 742 28.33 13.95 49.73
N SER A 743 27.37 14.76 49.33
CA SER A 743 26.56 14.52 48.14
C SER A 743 26.20 15.85 47.48
N GLU A 744 26.06 15.81 46.17
CA GLU A 744 25.61 16.92 45.36
C GLU A 744 24.52 16.42 44.43
N THR A 745 23.39 17.10 44.40
CA THR A 745 22.27 16.74 43.54
C THR A 745 21.70 18.00 42.93
N THR A 746 21.47 17.97 41.62
CA THR A 746 20.86 19.08 40.89
C THR A 746 19.53 18.64 40.32
N ILE A 747 18.48 19.39 40.62
CA ILE A 747 17.10 19.17 40.16
C ILE A 747 16.79 20.25 39.14
N LEU A 748 16.26 19.87 37.98
CA LEU A 748 15.78 20.80 36.97
C LEU A 748 14.31 21.10 37.26
N GLU A 749 13.99 22.35 37.56
CA GLU A 749 12.65 22.74 38.04
C GLU A 749 11.73 23.18 36.90
N ASP A 750 12.25 23.95 35.95
CA ASP A 750 11.46 24.59 34.91
C ASP A 750 12.30 24.89 33.67
N LEU A 751 11.66 24.85 32.50
CA LEU A 751 12.22 25.20 31.21
C LEU A 751 11.25 26.14 30.48
N THR A 752 11.73 27.31 30.08
CA THR A 752 10.97 28.28 29.26
C THR A 752 11.54 28.33 27.85
N LEU A 753 10.68 28.22 26.83
CA LEU A 753 11.01 28.26 25.41
C LEU A 753 10.09 29.24 24.67
N LYS A 754 10.65 30.31 24.11
CA LYS A 754 9.86 31.26 23.31
C LYS A 754 10.64 31.87 22.15
N SER A 755 9.93 32.23 21.08
CA SER A 755 10.46 33.08 20.03
C SER A 755 10.55 34.52 20.52
N GLU A 756 11.74 35.11 20.41
CA GLU A 756 11.95 36.53 20.75
C GLU A 756 11.96 37.43 19.50
N ALA A 757 12.49 36.89 18.40
CA ALA A 757 12.50 37.46 17.07
C ALA A 757 12.48 36.32 16.03
N ASP A 758 12.26 36.66 14.76
CA ASP A 758 12.41 35.70 13.68
C ASP A 758 13.77 34.99 13.79
N ASN A 759 13.75 33.66 13.72
CA ASN A 759 14.92 32.79 13.86
C ASN A 759 15.68 32.90 15.20
N THR A 760 15.10 33.53 16.23
CA THR A 760 15.73 33.68 17.54
C THR A 760 14.91 33.00 18.63
N LEU A 761 15.49 31.96 19.23
CA LEU A 761 14.94 31.21 20.36
C LEU A 761 15.50 31.76 21.68
N SER A 762 14.61 32.02 22.63
CA SER A 762 14.95 32.32 24.02
C SER A 762 14.71 31.07 24.85
N LEU A 763 15.76 30.58 25.50
CA LEU A 763 15.75 29.44 26.41
C LEU A 763 16.05 29.94 27.83
N LYS A 764 15.21 29.59 28.80
CA LYS A 764 15.52 29.75 30.23
C LYS A 764 15.41 28.40 30.91
N ILE A 765 16.43 28.01 31.65
CA ILE A 765 16.42 26.79 32.47
C ILE A 765 16.58 27.23 33.92
N THR A 766 15.69 26.75 34.79
CA THR A 766 15.78 26.95 36.23
C THR A 766 16.18 25.65 36.90
N MET A 767 17.22 25.68 37.72
CA MET A 767 17.81 24.52 38.38
C MET A 767 17.98 24.81 39.87
N ASN A 768 17.74 23.80 40.69
CA ASN A 768 17.97 23.84 42.13
C ASN A 768 19.03 22.82 42.50
N LYS A 769 20.18 23.32 42.95
CA LYS A 769 21.32 22.51 43.34
C LYS A 769 21.34 22.39 44.86
N THR A 770 21.23 21.17 45.36
CA THR A 770 21.37 20.86 46.79
C THR A 770 22.72 20.20 47.03
N THR A 771 23.52 20.77 47.93
CA THR A 771 24.85 20.26 48.26
C THR A 771 24.94 19.95 49.75
N LYS A 772 25.34 18.72 50.09
CA LYS A 772 25.65 18.27 51.45
C LYS A 772 27.16 18.24 51.66
N LYS A 773 27.69 19.18 52.45
CA LYS A 773 29.12 19.33 52.71
C LYS A 773 29.46 19.06 54.17
N LYS A 774 30.64 18.53 54.45
CA LYS A 774 31.11 18.30 55.83
C LYS A 774 31.43 19.64 56.49
N LYS A 775 30.91 19.89 57.71
CA LYS A 775 31.18 21.14 58.44
C LYS A 775 32.70 21.31 58.67
N GLY A 776 33.26 22.50 58.49
CA GLY A 776 34.65 22.81 58.81
C GLY A 776 34.97 22.64 60.31
N PHE A 777 36.24 22.45 60.66
CA PHE A 777 36.65 22.15 62.04
C PHE A 777 36.22 23.24 63.05
N PHE A 778 36.36 24.52 62.67
CA PHE A 778 35.93 25.68 63.46
C PHE A 778 34.41 25.79 63.62
N SER A 779 33.63 25.50 62.58
CA SER A 779 32.16 25.58 62.64
C SER A 779 31.53 24.42 63.43
N ARG A 780 32.20 23.26 63.50
CA ARG A 780 31.81 22.16 64.40
C ARG A 780 32.01 22.50 65.88
N GLY A 781 33.06 23.26 66.21
CA GLY A 781 33.34 23.72 67.57
C GLY A 781 32.30 24.72 68.07
N LEU A 782 32.05 25.78 67.29
CA LEU A 782 31.06 26.81 67.65
C LEU A 782 29.60 26.29 67.64
N ALA A 783 29.21 25.44 66.69
CA ALA A 783 27.85 24.90 66.63
C ALA A 783 27.54 23.90 67.77
N ARG A 784 28.54 23.14 68.23
CA ARG A 784 28.41 22.28 69.43
C ARG A 784 28.22 23.08 70.71
N ILE A 785 28.88 24.22 70.83
CA ILE A 785 28.88 25.03 72.05
C ILE A 785 27.63 25.91 72.13
N PHE A 786 27.18 26.51 71.03
CA PHE A 786 26.10 27.51 71.05
C PHE A 786 24.72 27.01 70.58
N LYS A 787 24.63 25.88 69.85
CA LYS A 787 23.37 25.45 69.22
C LYS A 787 22.97 23.99 69.48
N GLY A 788 23.77 23.21 70.23
CA GLY A 788 23.49 21.80 70.51
C GLY A 788 23.45 20.87 69.28
N ASP A 789 23.84 21.36 68.11
CA ASP A 789 23.68 20.66 66.83
C ASP A 789 24.80 19.62 66.64
N LYS A 790 24.42 18.33 66.70
CA LYS A 790 25.34 17.17 66.55
C LYS A 790 25.60 16.79 65.08
N SER A 791 24.98 17.44 64.10
CA SER A 791 25.13 17.07 62.69
C SER A 791 26.53 17.37 62.15
N LYS A 792 27.18 16.37 61.52
CA LYS A 792 28.52 16.48 60.90
C LYS A 792 28.52 17.22 59.54
N TYR A 793 27.34 17.47 58.98
CA TYR A 793 27.14 17.96 57.62
C TYR A 793 26.21 19.19 57.61
N ILE A 794 26.36 20.06 56.62
CA ILE A 794 25.45 21.17 56.28
C ILE A 794 24.87 20.87 54.90
N THR A 795 23.57 21.14 54.75
CA THR A 795 22.88 21.12 53.46
C THR A 795 22.66 22.56 53.01
N GLU A 796 23.13 22.89 51.80
CA GLU A 796 22.94 24.19 51.15
C GLU A 796 22.12 23.97 49.88
N SER A 797 21.04 24.74 49.69
CA SER A 797 20.28 24.76 48.43
C SER A 797 20.52 26.08 47.69
N GLU A 798 20.98 26.00 46.46
CA GLU A 798 21.20 27.14 45.58
C GLU A 798 20.29 27.04 44.36
N ARG A 799 19.36 27.99 44.22
CA ARG A 799 18.53 28.10 43.03
C ARG A 799 19.23 28.97 42.00
N SER A 800 19.40 28.44 40.80
CA SER A 800 20.05 29.12 39.69
C SER A 800 19.16 29.11 38.45
N SER A 801 19.23 30.16 37.65
CA SER A 801 18.59 30.22 36.35
C SER A 801 19.59 30.62 35.29
N VAL A 802 19.57 29.92 34.16
CA VAL A 802 20.38 30.18 32.99
C VAL A 802 19.45 30.62 31.88
N THR A 803 19.68 31.82 31.33
CA THR A 803 18.95 32.35 30.17
C THR A 803 19.88 32.44 28.97
N ALA A 804 19.47 31.94 27.81
CA ALA A 804 20.22 32.01 26.57
C ALA A 804 19.32 32.55 25.43
N LYS A 805 19.87 33.45 24.61
CA LYS A 805 19.27 33.86 23.33
C LYS A 805 20.09 33.27 22.21
N ILE A 806 19.44 32.47 21.38
CA ILE A 806 20.08 31.65 20.36
C ILE A 806 19.44 31.97 19.02
N TYR A 807 20.25 32.44 18.07
CA TYR A 807 19.84 32.54 16.68
C TYR A 807 20.14 31.23 15.96
N LEU A 808 19.12 30.70 15.27
CA LEU A 808 19.17 29.43 14.55
C LEU A 808 18.96 29.67 13.06
N GLU A 809 19.81 29.09 12.23
CA GLU A 809 19.70 29.16 10.78
C GLU A 809 20.24 27.88 10.15
N SER A 810 19.56 27.36 9.12
CA SER A 810 20.08 26.27 8.31
C SER A 810 20.96 26.82 7.19
N VAL A 811 22.24 26.45 7.17
CA VAL A 811 23.28 26.95 6.26
C VAL A 811 23.93 25.81 5.47
N PRO A 812 24.48 26.06 4.26
CA PRO A 812 25.19 25.05 3.49
C PRO A 812 26.46 24.54 4.20
N LEU A 813 26.70 23.23 4.18
CA LEU A 813 27.92 22.61 4.70
C LEU A 813 29.18 23.14 4.00
N ASN A 814 29.10 23.40 2.69
CA ASN A 814 30.25 23.80 1.88
C ASN A 814 30.94 25.07 2.40
N ASP A 815 30.19 25.99 3.02
CA ASP A 815 30.70 27.23 3.59
C ASP A 815 31.66 26.98 4.77
N TYR A 816 31.51 25.85 5.46
CA TYR A 816 32.25 25.49 6.67
C TYR A 816 33.16 24.27 6.51
N LYS A 817 32.91 23.44 5.48
CA LYS A 817 33.56 22.13 5.25
C LYS A 817 35.08 22.21 5.31
N ASN A 818 35.68 23.18 4.60
CA ASN A 818 37.13 23.35 4.56
C ASN A 818 37.72 23.73 5.93
N ALA A 819 37.04 24.59 6.68
CA ALA A 819 37.49 25.00 8.02
C ALA A 819 37.43 23.83 9.03
N ILE A 820 36.39 23.02 8.95
CA ILE A 820 36.22 21.82 9.78
C ILE A 820 37.30 20.78 9.43
N LEU A 821 37.50 20.50 8.13
CA LEU A 821 38.49 19.51 7.67
C LEU A 821 39.94 19.90 7.95
N LYS A 822 40.26 21.20 7.97
CA LYS A 822 41.59 21.67 8.43
C LYS A 822 41.87 21.27 9.87
N LYS A 823 40.87 21.30 10.75
CA LYS A 823 41.01 20.87 12.16
C LYS A 823 40.92 19.35 12.31
N ARG A 824 40.11 18.68 11.50
CA ARG A 824 39.82 17.24 11.57
C ARG A 824 39.80 16.62 10.17
N LYS A 825 40.95 16.20 9.65
CA LYS A 825 41.12 15.75 8.25
C LYS A 825 40.20 14.59 7.83
N ASN A 826 39.86 13.69 8.76
CA ASN A 826 39.02 12.51 8.47
C ASN A 826 37.55 12.73 8.90
N GLU A 827 37.07 13.98 9.01
CA GLU A 827 35.69 14.22 9.44
C GLU A 827 34.65 13.70 8.42
N VAL A 828 33.59 13.08 8.96
CA VAL A 828 32.50 12.46 8.18
C VAL A 828 31.28 13.35 8.29
N PHE A 829 30.68 13.64 7.14
CA PHE A 829 29.45 14.42 6.99
C PHE A 829 28.39 13.52 6.35
N LEU A 830 27.16 13.54 6.86
CA LEU A 830 26.07 12.72 6.30
C LEU A 830 25.03 13.57 5.55
N GLY A 831 24.97 14.87 5.83
CA GLY A 831 24.13 15.82 5.07
C GLY A 831 24.95 16.93 4.42
N ASP A 832 24.29 17.75 3.63
CA ASP A 832 24.84 18.93 2.94
C ASP A 832 24.46 20.26 3.61
N SER A 833 23.71 20.22 4.70
CA SER A 833 23.34 21.37 5.54
C SER A 833 23.83 21.23 6.98
N LEU A 834 23.94 22.38 7.64
CA LEU A 834 24.27 22.54 9.05
C LEU A 834 23.31 23.53 9.70
N ILE A 835 22.91 23.28 10.94
CA ILE A 835 22.24 24.27 11.78
C ILE A 835 23.32 25.12 12.43
N LYS A 836 23.39 26.38 12.05
CA LYS A 836 24.18 27.40 12.72
C LYS A 836 23.46 27.84 13.98
N LEU A 837 24.14 27.67 15.11
CA LEU A 837 23.68 28.04 16.43
C LEU A 837 24.55 29.20 16.94
N ASP A 838 24.01 30.40 16.80
CA ASP A 838 24.67 31.66 17.15
C ASP A 838 24.15 32.17 18.50
N LEU A 839 24.98 32.04 19.53
CA LEU A 839 24.68 32.50 20.88
C LEU A 839 24.74 34.04 20.93
N GLN A 840 23.58 34.69 20.96
CA GLN A 840 23.45 36.14 20.98
C GLN A 840 23.65 36.72 22.38
N SER A 841 23.14 36.06 23.42
CA SER A 841 23.39 36.45 24.82
C SER A 841 23.26 35.27 25.76
N VAL A 842 23.97 35.31 26.89
CA VAL A 842 23.76 34.40 28.02
C VAL A 842 23.70 35.19 29.31
N GLY A 843 22.79 34.80 30.18
CA GLY A 843 22.63 35.28 31.54
C GLY A 843 22.63 34.11 32.51
N MET A 844 23.27 34.26 33.66
CA MET A 844 23.11 33.36 34.80
C MET A 844 22.72 34.17 36.03
N ARG A 845 21.71 33.70 36.76
CA ARG A 845 21.28 34.31 38.03
C ARG A 845 21.14 33.25 39.10
N THR A 846 21.86 33.39 40.20
CA THR A 846 21.67 32.59 41.43
C THR A 846 20.90 33.39 42.48
N GLU A 847 19.85 32.82 43.06
CA GLU A 847 19.13 33.39 44.21
C GLU A 847 19.92 33.09 45.51
N ASN A 848 20.16 34.12 46.34
CA ASN A 848 21.03 34.09 47.53
C ASN A 848 22.49 33.64 47.29
N PRO A 849 23.25 34.34 46.44
CA PRO A 849 24.62 33.95 46.13
C PRO A 849 25.60 34.29 47.25
N GLY A 850 26.53 33.37 47.55
CA GLY A 850 27.75 33.69 48.30
C GLY A 850 28.59 34.78 47.59
N LEU A 851 29.60 35.35 48.26
CA LEU A 851 30.43 36.46 47.74
C LEU A 851 30.97 36.23 46.31
N PHE A 852 31.44 35.02 46.00
CA PHE A 852 31.93 34.65 44.66
C PHE A 852 30.79 34.54 43.63
N ALA A 853 29.65 34.00 44.02
CA ALA A 853 28.47 33.91 43.17
C ALA A 853 27.82 35.29 42.93
N LYS A 854 27.97 36.26 43.85
CA LYS A 854 27.60 37.67 43.65
C LYS A 854 28.47 38.33 42.58
N ALA A 855 29.77 38.06 42.58
CA ALA A 855 30.70 38.54 41.55
C ALA A 855 30.39 37.89 40.17
N MET A 856 30.10 36.59 40.15
CA MET A 856 29.64 35.87 38.94
C MET A 856 28.31 36.39 38.40
N ASN A 857 27.31 36.67 39.25
CA ASN A 857 26.06 37.32 38.85
C ASN A 857 26.32 38.74 38.31
N GLY A 858 27.32 39.47 38.82
CA GLY A 858 27.72 40.79 38.31
C GLY A 858 28.44 40.75 36.96
N LEU A 859 29.19 39.67 36.66
CA LEU A 859 29.95 39.50 35.41
C LEU A 859 29.18 38.78 34.30
N ILE A 860 28.26 37.86 34.66
CA ILE A 860 27.54 36.96 33.73
C ILE A 860 26.02 37.18 33.80
N GLY A 861 25.54 38.15 34.58
CA GLY A 861 24.09 38.36 34.81
C GLY A 861 23.26 38.66 33.57
N ASN A 862 23.88 39.17 32.48
CA ASN A 862 23.30 39.30 31.14
C ASN A 862 24.36 39.81 30.13
N VAL A 863 25.18 38.92 29.55
CA VAL A 863 26.18 39.34 28.55
C VAL A 863 25.57 39.30 27.15
N ASP A 864 25.46 40.46 26.50
CA ASP A 864 25.12 40.59 25.08
C ASP A 864 26.38 40.42 24.22
N PHE A 865 26.44 39.33 23.44
CA PHE A 865 27.58 39.00 22.60
C PHE A 865 27.63 39.79 21.28
N LYS A 866 26.63 40.63 20.98
CA LYS A 866 26.64 41.50 19.79
C LYS A 866 27.51 42.76 19.96
N LYS A 867 27.86 43.18 21.19
CA LYS A 867 28.55 44.45 21.46
C LYS A 867 29.92 44.26 22.15
N GLY A 868 31.00 44.76 21.54
CA GLY A 868 32.33 44.91 22.17
C GLY A 868 33.32 43.74 21.97
N ILE A 869 34.62 44.04 22.12
CA ILE A 869 35.75 43.10 21.92
C ILE A 869 35.80 42.03 23.02
N ILE A 870 35.52 42.42 24.27
CA ILE A 870 35.51 41.53 25.45
C ILE A 870 34.41 40.47 25.31
N ALA A 871 33.25 40.84 24.76
CA ALA A 871 32.12 39.94 24.55
C ALA A 871 32.44 38.83 23.52
N LYS A 872 33.15 39.15 22.42
CA LYS A 872 33.64 38.13 21.46
C LYS A 872 34.63 37.15 22.09
N SER A 873 35.54 37.64 22.92
CA SER A 873 36.50 36.80 23.65
C SER A 873 35.80 35.88 24.66
N LEU A 874 34.78 36.38 25.36
CA LEU A 874 33.98 35.58 26.30
C LEU A 874 33.14 34.52 25.56
N LYS A 875 32.54 34.87 24.43
CA LYS A 875 31.84 33.91 23.55
C LYS A 875 32.77 32.77 23.12
N ARG A 876 34.00 33.09 22.67
CA ARG A 876 35.03 32.10 22.32
C ARG A 876 35.42 31.22 23.51
N LEU A 877 35.53 31.81 24.71
CA LEU A 877 35.85 31.07 25.93
C LEU A 877 34.73 30.10 26.30
N ILE A 878 33.47 30.55 26.30
CA ILE A 878 32.29 29.71 26.55
C ILE A 878 32.23 28.56 25.55
N LEU A 879 32.43 28.84 24.26
CA LEU A 879 32.46 27.81 23.21
C LEU A 879 33.65 26.84 23.36
N LYS A 880 34.80 27.32 23.84
CA LYS A 880 35.97 26.49 24.15
C LYS A 880 35.74 25.57 25.35
N ILE A 881 34.87 25.95 26.29
CA ILE A 881 34.47 25.14 27.45
C ILE A 881 33.36 24.15 27.07
N ALA A 882 32.32 24.62 26.37
CA ALA A 882 31.19 23.79 25.95
C ALA A 882 31.58 22.75 24.89
N GLY A 883 32.50 23.09 23.99
CA GLY A 883 32.94 22.22 22.90
C GLY A 883 33.42 20.83 23.34
N PRO A 884 34.37 20.72 24.29
CA PRO A 884 34.82 19.45 24.86
C PRO A 884 33.77 18.69 25.67
N VAL A 885 32.76 19.36 26.21
CA VAL A 885 31.63 18.71 26.93
C VAL A 885 30.67 18.08 25.94
N LEU A 886 30.39 18.77 24.82
CA LEU A 886 29.51 18.28 23.76
C LEU A 886 30.21 17.28 22.83
N ASN A 887 31.54 17.26 22.81
CA ASN A 887 32.37 16.32 22.07
C ASN A 887 33.44 15.74 23.01
N GLY A 888 33.14 14.60 23.66
CA GLY A 888 34.08 13.93 24.58
C GLY A 888 35.50 13.78 24.02
N LYS A 889 36.52 13.84 24.90
CA LYS A 889 37.93 13.75 24.51
C LYS A 889 38.27 12.33 24.00
N GLY A 890 38.73 12.20 22.74
CA GLY A 890 39.23 10.94 22.18
C GLY A 890 39.23 10.89 20.64
N SER A 891 39.83 9.84 20.06
CA SER A 891 39.88 9.58 18.60
C SER A 891 38.57 9.04 18.02
N LYS A 892 37.64 8.61 18.88
CA LYS A 892 36.26 8.25 18.53
C LYS A 892 35.34 9.41 18.86
N ASN A 893 35.11 10.30 17.88
CA ASN A 893 34.11 11.37 18.00
C ASN A 893 32.76 10.75 18.42
N GLY A 894 32.19 11.13 19.56
CA GLY A 894 30.73 11.04 19.70
C GLY A 894 30.06 10.36 20.88
N ASN A 895 30.74 10.02 21.96
CA ASN A 895 30.07 9.29 23.05
C ASN A 895 29.30 10.21 24.03
N THR A 896 28.72 11.32 23.54
CA THR A 896 27.98 12.25 24.41
C THR A 896 26.58 11.69 24.65
N THR A 897 26.34 11.19 25.86
CA THR A 897 25.02 10.74 26.31
C THR A 897 24.34 11.86 27.08
N LEU A 898 23.13 12.25 26.66
CA LEU A 898 22.28 13.22 27.35
C LEU A 898 21.00 12.52 27.80
N ALA A 899 20.74 12.47 29.10
CA ALA A 899 19.58 11.81 29.70
C ALA A 899 19.37 10.34 29.23
N GLY A 900 20.47 9.59 29.05
CA GLY A 900 20.44 8.21 28.54
C GLY A 900 20.40 8.09 27.02
N VAL A 901 20.27 9.19 26.28
CA VAL A 901 20.24 9.21 24.81
C VAL A 901 21.63 9.50 24.26
N HIS A 902 22.16 8.61 23.43
CA HIS A 902 23.41 8.83 22.69
C HIS A 902 23.19 9.89 21.61
N LEU A 903 23.60 11.13 21.88
CA LEU A 903 23.31 12.29 21.04
C LEU A 903 23.78 12.09 19.59
N ASN A 904 24.92 11.43 19.42
CA ASN A 904 25.52 11.17 18.11
C ASN A 904 24.73 10.20 17.24
N ASN A 905 23.72 9.50 17.76
CA ASN A 905 22.83 8.75 16.88
C ASN A 905 21.92 9.70 16.09
N TYR A 906 21.69 10.93 16.57
CA TYR A 906 20.72 11.87 16.02
C TYR A 906 21.34 13.18 15.52
N LEU A 907 22.45 13.61 16.13
CA LEU A 907 23.02 14.93 15.90
C LEU A 907 24.54 14.92 16.10
N LYS A 908 25.27 15.57 15.20
CA LYS A 908 26.71 15.84 15.36
C LYS A 908 26.95 17.31 15.66
N VAL A 909 27.81 17.57 16.64
CA VAL A 909 28.19 18.92 17.06
C VAL A 909 29.58 19.28 16.54
N TYR A 910 29.69 20.38 15.80
CA TYR A 910 30.96 20.97 15.37
C TYR A 910 31.16 22.33 16.04
N THR A 911 32.39 22.61 16.45
CA THR A 911 32.76 23.91 17.01
C THR A 911 33.56 24.73 15.99
N HIS A 912 33.00 25.85 15.55
CA HIS A 912 33.66 26.83 14.70
C HIS A 912 34.03 28.08 15.53
N LYS A 913 34.90 28.97 15.03
CA LYS A 913 35.60 29.99 15.83
C LYS A 913 34.68 30.82 16.74
N ASP A 914 33.47 31.14 16.27
CA ASP A 914 32.52 32.01 16.97
C ASP A 914 31.10 31.41 17.07
N GLU A 915 30.90 30.13 16.73
CA GLU A 915 29.57 29.50 16.64
C GLU A 915 29.61 27.97 16.84
N ILE A 916 28.46 27.39 17.19
CA ILE A 916 28.25 25.94 17.19
C ILE A 916 27.51 25.59 15.91
N LEU A 917 27.96 24.57 15.20
CA LEU A 917 27.29 24.03 14.02
C LEU A 917 26.78 22.64 14.37
N LEU A 918 25.54 22.34 14.02
CA LEU A 918 24.93 21.03 14.27
C LEU A 918 24.58 20.37 12.94
N GLN A 919 24.84 19.08 12.77
CA GLN A 919 24.31 18.31 11.65
C GLN A 919 23.37 17.25 12.18
N ILE A 920 22.11 17.27 11.73
CA ILE A 920 21.16 16.20 12.02
C ILE A 920 21.59 14.96 11.25
N ASN A 921 21.54 13.79 11.89
CA ASN A 921 21.77 12.51 11.23
C ASN A 921 20.61 12.26 10.25
N PRO A 922 20.83 12.15 8.94
CA PRO A 922 19.74 11.94 7.98
C PRO A 922 18.92 10.67 8.25
N ARG A 923 19.52 9.64 8.83
CA ARG A 923 18.88 8.36 9.17
C ARG A 923 18.25 8.32 10.56
N PHE A 924 17.85 9.49 11.10
CA PHE A 924 17.22 9.55 12.44
C PHE A 924 15.90 8.78 12.53
N SER A 925 15.24 8.53 11.39
CA SER A 925 13.99 7.79 11.27
C SER A 925 14.18 6.31 10.88
N GLY A 926 15.42 5.81 10.83
CA GLY A 926 15.76 4.45 10.44
C GLY A 926 16.55 4.36 9.13
N PRO A 927 16.95 3.14 8.70
CA PRO A 927 17.81 2.94 7.53
C PRO A 927 17.13 3.14 6.17
N VAL A 928 15.79 3.20 6.16
CA VAL A 928 14.96 3.36 4.96
C VAL A 928 15.01 4.79 4.41
N TRP A 929 15.11 5.78 5.30
CA TRP A 929 14.99 7.19 4.97
C TRP A 929 16.25 7.97 5.30
N ASP A 930 16.68 8.79 4.36
CA ASP A 930 17.58 9.91 4.62
C ASP A 930 16.77 11.21 4.52
N PHE A 931 16.49 11.84 5.67
CA PHE A 931 15.89 13.17 5.73
C PHE A 931 16.96 14.23 5.89
N ILE A 932 17.22 14.95 4.81
CA ILE A 932 18.25 15.99 4.75
C ILE A 932 17.59 17.35 4.98
N LEU A 933 18.07 18.10 5.98
CA LEU A 933 17.53 19.41 6.32
C LEU A 933 17.77 20.39 5.17
N LEU A 934 16.73 21.12 4.75
CA LEU A 934 16.87 22.15 3.73
C LEU A 934 17.58 23.39 4.29
N THR A 935 18.43 24.01 3.48
CA THR A 935 19.01 25.32 3.79
C THR A 935 17.94 26.40 3.74
N ASN A 936 18.14 27.48 4.50
CA ASN A 936 17.17 28.56 4.55
C ASN A 936 17.05 29.27 3.20
N GLN A 937 15.87 29.20 2.59
CA GLN A 937 15.59 29.81 1.29
C GLN A 937 14.10 30.18 1.16
N LYS A 938 13.71 30.75 0.02
CA LYS A 938 12.30 31.09 -0.28
C LYS A 938 11.83 30.30 -1.49
N HIS A 939 10.66 29.66 -1.36
CA HIS A 939 9.94 29.05 -2.48
C HIS A 939 8.57 29.71 -2.60
N LYS A 940 8.28 30.35 -3.75
CA LYS A 940 7.02 31.10 -4.00
C LYS A 940 6.64 32.04 -2.84
N GLY A 941 7.63 32.73 -2.27
CA GLY A 941 7.46 33.66 -1.14
C GLY A 941 7.41 33.03 0.26
N ARG A 942 7.23 31.70 0.38
CA ARG A 942 7.29 30.98 1.66
C ARG A 942 8.75 30.72 2.06
N LYS A 943 9.11 31.06 3.30
CA LYS A 943 10.40 30.68 3.91
C LYS A 943 10.39 29.17 4.14
N ILE A 944 11.42 28.49 3.66
CA ILE A 944 11.62 27.04 3.84
C ILE A 944 13.00 26.77 4.44
N GLY A 945 13.17 25.63 5.12
CA GLY A 945 14.36 25.28 5.89
C GLY A 945 14.11 25.28 7.39
N LEU A 946 15.02 25.84 8.18
CA LEU A 946 14.84 26.07 9.61
C LEU A 946 14.40 27.52 9.86
N ASN A 947 13.16 27.70 10.32
CA ASN A 947 12.63 29.03 10.62
C ASN A 947 11.92 29.06 11.97
N ILE A 948 12.11 30.13 12.73
CA ILE A 948 11.30 30.43 13.92
C ILE A 948 10.48 31.68 13.62
N ASP A 949 9.17 31.60 13.75
CA ASP A 949 8.25 32.72 13.52
C ASP A 949 7.86 33.36 14.85
N LYS A 950 8.14 34.67 14.99
CA LYS A 950 7.81 35.43 16.21
C LYS A 950 6.30 35.56 16.44
N LYS A 951 5.52 35.78 15.38
CA LYS A 951 4.08 36.05 15.49
C LYS A 951 3.33 34.81 15.89
N THR A 952 3.71 33.66 15.34
CA THR A 952 3.04 32.38 15.61
C THR A 952 3.71 31.58 16.72
N ASN A 953 4.94 31.93 17.13
CA ASN A 953 5.75 31.20 18.10
C ASN A 953 6.02 29.74 17.67
N ILE A 954 6.13 29.51 16.35
CA ILE A 954 6.35 28.18 15.76
C ILE A 954 7.80 28.05 15.32
N LEU A 955 8.42 26.92 15.67
CA LEU A 955 9.67 26.43 15.06
C LEU A 955 9.33 25.45 13.94
N ASN A 956 9.82 25.74 12.74
CA ASN A 956 9.62 24.93 11.54
C ASN A 956 10.95 24.36 11.05
N LEU A 957 10.97 23.06 10.76
CA LEU A 957 12.07 22.36 10.11
C LEU A 957 11.57 21.65 8.86
N ASP A 958 12.12 22.01 7.71
CA ASP A 958 11.80 21.39 6.42
C ASP A 958 12.94 20.50 5.94
N PHE A 959 12.60 19.30 5.52
CA PHE A 959 13.53 18.28 5.05
C PHE A 959 13.14 17.83 3.65
N VAL A 960 14.15 17.46 2.89
CA VAL A 960 13.99 16.70 1.66
C VAL A 960 14.37 15.24 1.92
N SER A 961 13.78 14.33 1.14
CA SER A 961 13.94 12.90 1.36
C SER A 961 14.76 12.24 0.25
N ALA A 962 15.61 11.30 0.66
CA ALA A 962 16.33 10.35 -0.18
C ALA A 962 16.16 8.93 0.39
N PHE A 963 16.30 7.91 -0.46
CA PHE A 963 15.87 6.54 -0.13
C PHE A 963 16.81 5.50 -0.68
N THR A 964 16.91 4.40 0.06
CA THR A 964 17.59 3.18 -0.36
C THR A 964 16.61 2.30 -1.16
N PRO A 965 17.05 1.58 -2.21
CA PRO A 965 16.18 0.64 -2.91
C PRO A 965 15.71 -0.49 -1.98
N SER A 966 14.47 -0.94 -2.16
CA SER A 966 13.90 -2.08 -1.43
C SER A 966 14.73 -3.35 -1.64
N THR A 967 14.63 -4.30 -0.70
CA THR A 967 15.36 -5.57 -0.82
C THR A 967 14.89 -6.35 -2.05
N VAL A 968 13.59 -6.35 -2.36
CA VAL A 968 13.04 -6.94 -3.60
C VAL A 968 13.72 -6.38 -4.85
N ASP A 969 13.86 -5.05 -4.94
CA ASP A 969 14.49 -4.41 -6.10
C ASP A 969 16.00 -4.70 -6.15
N LYS A 970 16.69 -4.77 -5.00
CA LYS A 970 18.10 -5.19 -4.94
C LYS A 970 18.28 -6.63 -5.45
N ILE A 971 17.39 -7.56 -5.07
CA ILE A 971 17.38 -8.95 -5.54
C ILE A 971 17.12 -9.01 -7.04
N GLU A 972 16.17 -8.22 -7.55
CA GLU A 972 15.88 -8.17 -8.98
C GLU A 972 17.08 -7.68 -9.80
N LEU A 973 17.77 -6.64 -9.32
CA LEU A 973 19.01 -6.15 -9.91
C LEU A 973 20.13 -7.21 -9.89
N TYR A 974 20.24 -7.99 -8.80
CA TYR A 974 21.16 -9.14 -8.73
C TYR A 974 20.80 -10.22 -9.76
N ASN A 975 19.53 -10.59 -9.87
CA ASN A 975 19.05 -11.59 -10.83
C ASN A 975 19.31 -11.17 -12.28
N ILE A 976 19.18 -9.88 -12.59
CA ILE A 976 19.52 -9.32 -13.90
C ILE A 976 21.03 -9.46 -14.17
N MET A 977 21.88 -9.13 -13.19
CA MET A 977 23.34 -9.31 -13.31
C MET A 977 23.72 -10.78 -13.53
N LYS A 978 23.18 -11.68 -12.71
CA LYS A 978 23.43 -13.13 -12.79
C LYS A 978 23.08 -13.67 -14.18
N LYS A 979 21.89 -13.37 -14.68
CA LYS A 979 21.46 -13.82 -16.03
C LYS A 979 22.30 -13.20 -17.15
N SER A 980 22.70 -11.93 -17.02
CA SER A 980 23.59 -11.27 -17.99
C SER A 980 24.95 -11.98 -18.06
N LEU A 981 25.49 -12.39 -16.92
CA LEU A 981 26.72 -13.17 -16.83
C LEU A 981 26.59 -14.59 -17.38
N GLU A 982 25.50 -15.29 -17.08
CA GLU A 982 25.23 -16.62 -17.64
C GLU A 982 25.20 -16.59 -19.19
N ILE A 983 24.58 -15.55 -19.77
CA ILE A 983 24.56 -15.33 -21.21
C ILE A 983 25.98 -15.06 -21.74
N THR A 984 26.76 -14.26 -21.01
CA THR A 984 28.14 -13.90 -21.36
C THR A 984 29.06 -15.13 -21.37
N GLY A 985 29.00 -15.99 -20.33
CA GLY A 985 29.79 -17.22 -20.26
C GLY A 985 29.42 -18.24 -21.35
N LYS A 986 28.12 -18.35 -21.70
CA LYS A 986 27.67 -19.16 -22.84
C LYS A 986 28.23 -18.65 -24.17
N SER A 987 28.44 -17.34 -24.33
CA SER A 987 29.04 -16.75 -25.53
C SER A 987 30.52 -17.09 -25.69
N GLN A 988 31.27 -17.14 -24.59
CA GLN A 988 32.71 -17.40 -24.62
C GLN A 988 33.06 -18.88 -24.82
N SER A 989 32.15 -19.79 -24.48
CA SER A 989 32.33 -21.25 -24.59
C SER A 989 32.00 -21.82 -25.97
N ASN A 990 31.68 -20.99 -26.97
CA ASN A 990 31.34 -21.31 -28.37
C ASN A 990 30.23 -22.36 -28.64
N SER A 991 29.68 -23.00 -27.61
CA SER A 991 28.81 -24.18 -27.77
C SER A 991 27.36 -23.89 -28.20
N ASN A 992 26.89 -22.64 -28.15
CA ASN A 992 25.47 -22.29 -28.38
C ASN A 992 25.21 -21.20 -29.45
N PHE A 993 26.25 -20.58 -30.00
CA PHE A 993 26.14 -19.42 -30.90
C PHE A 993 26.25 -19.77 -32.39
N GLU A 994 26.32 -21.07 -32.75
CA GLU A 994 26.39 -21.54 -34.13
C GLU A 994 25.05 -21.40 -34.89
N ASN A 995 23.93 -21.18 -34.19
CA ASN A 995 22.60 -21.09 -34.79
C ASN A 995 21.98 -19.68 -34.64
N SER A 996 21.63 -19.05 -35.76
CA SER A 996 20.98 -17.74 -35.82
C SER A 996 19.68 -17.65 -35.02
N ARG A 997 18.96 -18.77 -34.85
CA ARG A 997 17.73 -18.83 -34.05
C ARG A 997 18.00 -18.68 -32.55
N ASN A 998 19.11 -19.22 -32.03
CA ASN A 998 19.48 -19.11 -30.62
C ASN A 998 19.88 -17.68 -30.25
N ILE A 999 20.54 -16.98 -31.17
CA ILE A 999 20.93 -15.57 -30.98
C ILE A 999 19.70 -14.69 -30.87
N LEU A 1000 18.67 -14.90 -31.70
CA LEU A 1000 17.42 -14.14 -31.60
C LEU A 1000 16.73 -14.31 -30.25
N PHE A 1001 16.70 -15.53 -29.69
CA PHE A 1001 16.17 -15.77 -28.33
C PHE A 1001 16.97 -15.02 -27.26
N ILE A 1002 18.30 -15.02 -27.36
CA ILE A 1002 19.16 -14.29 -26.42
C ILE A 1002 18.95 -12.77 -26.53
N LEU A 1003 18.76 -12.23 -27.74
CA LEU A 1003 18.46 -10.81 -27.96
C LEU A 1003 17.08 -10.43 -27.40
N ASP A 1004 16.10 -11.30 -27.56
CA ASP A 1004 14.76 -11.13 -26.98
C ASP A 1004 14.81 -11.12 -25.44
N ASP A 1005 15.59 -12.05 -24.85
CA ASP A 1005 15.81 -12.14 -23.40
C ASP A 1005 16.58 -10.93 -22.86
N LEU A 1006 17.52 -10.35 -23.62
CA LEU A 1006 18.30 -9.19 -23.19
C LEU A 1006 17.55 -7.88 -23.31
N PHE A 1007 17.04 -7.52 -24.50
CA PHE A 1007 16.52 -6.16 -24.73
C PHE A 1007 15.34 -6.01 -25.68
N TYR A 1008 15.02 -6.97 -26.55
CA TYR A 1008 14.02 -6.74 -27.61
C TYR A 1008 12.56 -7.04 -27.19
N ASN A 1009 12.35 -7.93 -26.20
CA ASN A 1009 11.05 -8.19 -25.56
C ASN A 1009 9.91 -8.53 -26.55
N SER A 1010 10.09 -9.61 -27.33
CA SER A 1010 9.10 -10.10 -28.30
C SER A 1010 7.83 -10.69 -27.65
N ASP A 1011 7.95 -11.20 -26.41
CA ASP A 1011 6.84 -11.73 -25.60
C ASP A 1011 6.43 -10.74 -24.51
N LYS A 1012 5.25 -10.13 -24.66
CA LYS A 1012 4.70 -9.19 -23.67
C LYS A 1012 4.45 -9.80 -22.28
N THR A 1013 4.44 -11.14 -22.16
CA THR A 1013 4.29 -11.83 -20.87
C THR A 1013 5.60 -12.04 -20.13
N LYS A 1014 6.77 -11.87 -20.80
CA LYS A 1014 8.10 -12.05 -20.21
C LYS A 1014 9.02 -10.91 -20.62
N LYS A 1015 9.16 -9.93 -19.73
CA LYS A 1015 10.03 -8.77 -19.96
C LYS A 1015 11.49 -9.18 -20.07
N SER A 1016 12.19 -8.61 -21.06
CA SER A 1016 13.64 -8.76 -21.21
C SER A 1016 14.42 -8.15 -20.03
N LEU A 1017 15.69 -8.49 -19.87
CA LEU A 1017 16.55 -7.99 -18.79
C LEU A 1017 16.63 -6.45 -18.75
N PHE A 1018 16.77 -5.79 -19.90
CA PHE A 1018 16.76 -4.34 -20.01
C PHE A 1018 15.44 -3.73 -19.54
N HIS A 1019 14.30 -4.31 -19.93
CA HIS A 1019 12.98 -3.80 -19.54
C HIS A 1019 12.74 -3.97 -18.04
N ARG A 1020 13.13 -5.12 -17.47
CA ARG A 1020 13.10 -5.37 -16.03
C ARG A 1020 13.99 -4.38 -15.27
N PHE A 1021 15.18 -4.10 -15.78
CA PHE A 1021 16.08 -3.07 -15.23
C PHE A 1021 15.42 -1.68 -15.26
N THR A 1022 14.81 -1.28 -16.38
CA THR A 1022 14.13 0.02 -16.46
C THR A 1022 12.90 0.10 -15.56
N ASP A 1023 12.16 -0.99 -15.36
CA ASP A 1023 11.04 -1.01 -14.41
C ASP A 1023 11.53 -0.71 -12.98
N VAL A 1024 12.63 -1.35 -12.55
CA VAL A 1024 13.23 -1.08 -11.23
C VAL A 1024 13.68 0.38 -11.12
N VAL A 1025 14.36 0.92 -12.14
CA VAL A 1025 14.80 2.33 -12.13
C VAL A 1025 13.61 3.29 -12.04
N ASN A 1026 12.50 2.98 -12.71
CA ASN A 1026 11.29 3.82 -12.72
C ASN A 1026 10.54 3.84 -11.38
N ASN A 1027 10.82 2.92 -10.46
CA ASN A 1027 10.31 2.99 -9.09
C ASN A 1027 10.92 4.16 -8.29
N TYR A 1028 12.04 4.73 -8.77
CA TYR A 1028 12.80 5.78 -8.10
C TYR A 1028 13.02 6.96 -9.05
N GLU A 1029 12.18 8.00 -8.90
CA GLU A 1029 12.16 9.16 -9.81
C GLU A 1029 13.55 9.80 -9.95
N GLU A 1030 14.29 9.96 -8.85
CA GLU A 1030 15.63 10.56 -8.84
C GLU A 1030 16.63 9.77 -9.70
N LEU A 1031 16.58 8.44 -9.67
CA LEU A 1031 17.46 7.59 -10.47
C LEU A 1031 17.10 7.67 -11.96
N SER A 1032 15.81 7.65 -12.28
CA SER A 1032 15.33 7.77 -13.67
C SER A 1032 15.71 9.09 -14.32
N MET A 1033 15.63 10.19 -13.56
CA MET A 1033 15.83 11.55 -14.03
C MET A 1033 17.29 11.98 -14.03
N ALA A 1034 18.11 11.48 -13.09
CA ALA A 1034 19.54 11.80 -13.02
C ALA A 1034 20.30 11.41 -14.30
N GLY A 1035 19.83 10.38 -15.01
CA GLY A 1035 20.42 9.96 -16.28
C GLY A 1035 20.01 10.78 -17.51
N LEU A 1036 18.92 11.56 -17.43
CA LEU A 1036 18.36 12.30 -18.56
C LEU A 1036 18.93 13.71 -18.72
N GLN A 1037 19.81 14.16 -17.83
CA GLN A 1037 20.40 15.50 -17.87
C GLN A 1037 21.74 15.54 -18.61
N ASP A 1038 22.06 16.70 -19.20
CA ASP A 1038 23.32 16.93 -19.89
C ASP A 1038 24.48 16.72 -18.91
N PRO A 1039 25.42 15.78 -19.17
CA PRO A 1039 26.58 15.56 -18.32
C PRO A 1039 27.48 16.81 -18.19
N ASN A 1040 27.34 17.82 -19.04
CA ASN A 1040 28.10 19.08 -18.99
C ASN A 1040 27.45 20.19 -18.17
N THR A 1041 26.17 20.08 -17.80
CA THR A 1041 25.62 20.97 -16.77
C THR A 1041 26.29 20.65 -15.44
N GLU A 1042 26.91 21.65 -14.80
CA GLU A 1042 27.39 21.50 -13.44
C GLU A 1042 26.23 20.96 -12.59
N PHE A 1043 26.49 19.88 -11.85
CA PHE A 1043 25.61 19.41 -10.78
C PHE A 1043 25.64 20.47 -9.68
N THR A 1044 25.05 21.63 -9.94
CA THR A 1044 24.85 22.64 -8.91
C THR A 1044 23.96 22.03 -7.85
N ASN A 1045 24.18 22.40 -6.59
CA ASN A 1045 23.38 21.97 -5.45
C ASN A 1045 21.87 22.28 -5.59
N ASN A 1046 21.44 22.91 -6.68
CA ASN A 1046 20.07 23.29 -7.01
C ASN A 1046 19.34 22.30 -7.95
N ASN A 1047 19.98 21.23 -8.44
CA ASN A 1047 19.37 20.37 -9.49
C ASN A 1047 18.28 19.38 -9.02
N GLY A 1048 17.83 19.44 -7.75
CA GLY A 1048 16.60 18.77 -7.33
C GLY A 1048 16.63 17.23 -7.22
N TYR A 1049 17.80 16.59 -7.21
CA TYR A 1049 17.95 15.15 -6.94
C TYR A 1049 18.66 14.91 -5.60
N ASN A 1050 18.02 14.13 -4.73
CA ASN A 1050 18.56 13.77 -3.42
C ASN A 1050 18.79 12.27 -3.36
N PHE A 1051 20.02 11.91 -2.99
CA PHE A 1051 20.51 10.56 -2.85
C PHE A 1051 20.89 10.33 -1.39
N THR A 1052 20.92 9.08 -0.96
CA THR A 1052 21.33 8.71 0.39
C THR A 1052 22.77 9.13 0.64
N SER A 1053 23.14 9.25 1.92
CA SER A 1053 24.44 9.73 2.39
C SER A 1053 25.64 8.98 1.79
N ALA A 1054 25.45 7.72 1.36
CA ALA A 1054 26.48 6.89 0.72
C ALA A 1054 26.38 6.83 -0.81
N GLY A 1055 25.23 7.17 -1.40
CA GLY A 1055 24.96 7.03 -2.84
C GLY A 1055 24.96 5.58 -3.32
N ALA A 1056 24.52 4.63 -2.49
CA ALA A 1056 24.52 3.20 -2.80
C ALA A 1056 23.55 2.83 -3.93
N GLU A 1057 22.39 3.47 -3.97
CA GLU A 1057 21.40 3.33 -5.03
C GLU A 1057 21.99 3.58 -6.42
N ILE A 1058 22.89 4.57 -6.53
CA ILE A 1058 23.61 4.90 -7.77
C ILE A 1058 24.46 3.70 -8.19
N MET A 1059 25.23 3.14 -7.27
CA MET A 1059 26.12 2.00 -7.55
C MET A 1059 25.34 0.72 -7.84
N HIS A 1060 24.18 0.51 -7.21
CA HIS A 1060 23.30 -0.61 -7.53
C HIS A 1060 22.84 -0.58 -9.00
N ILE A 1061 22.49 0.59 -9.53
CA ILE A 1061 22.07 0.77 -10.92
C ILE A 1061 23.26 0.66 -11.88
N VAL A 1062 24.37 1.34 -11.60
CA VAL A 1062 25.56 1.35 -12.46
C VAL A 1062 26.09 -0.07 -12.68
N VAL A 1063 26.29 -0.84 -11.61
CA VAL A 1063 26.88 -2.19 -11.72
C VAL A 1063 25.99 -3.15 -12.52
N THR A 1064 24.66 -3.03 -12.36
CA THR A 1064 23.71 -3.83 -13.14
C THR A 1064 23.69 -3.40 -14.60
N ALA A 1065 23.73 -2.09 -14.87
CA ALA A 1065 23.80 -1.57 -16.23
C ALA A 1065 25.09 -1.99 -16.95
N GLU A 1066 26.24 -1.98 -16.27
CA GLU A 1066 27.53 -2.44 -16.82
C GLU A 1066 27.53 -3.93 -17.13
N SER A 1067 26.94 -4.75 -16.25
CA SER A 1067 26.79 -6.19 -16.48
C SER A 1067 25.95 -6.47 -17.74
N LEU A 1068 24.84 -5.74 -17.90
CA LEU A 1068 23.97 -5.85 -19.06
C LEU A 1068 24.66 -5.34 -20.33
N LEU A 1069 25.36 -4.20 -20.25
CA LEU A 1069 26.12 -3.64 -21.36
C LEU A 1069 27.22 -4.59 -21.83
N THR A 1070 27.88 -5.28 -20.90
CA THR A 1070 28.91 -6.28 -21.22
C THR A 1070 28.30 -7.47 -21.94
N ALA A 1071 27.20 -8.02 -21.45
CA ALA A 1071 26.50 -9.11 -22.13
C ALA A 1071 26.11 -8.74 -23.57
N ILE A 1072 25.61 -7.52 -23.77
CA ILE A 1072 25.27 -6.99 -25.09
C ILE A 1072 26.52 -6.87 -25.99
N LYS A 1073 27.63 -6.34 -25.47
CA LYS A 1073 28.89 -6.20 -26.22
C LYS A 1073 29.50 -7.55 -26.61
N GLU A 1074 29.40 -8.58 -25.77
CA GLU A 1074 29.94 -9.90 -26.10
C GLU A 1074 29.12 -10.58 -27.22
N ILE A 1075 27.79 -10.42 -27.24
CA ILE A 1075 26.95 -10.97 -28.32
C ILE A 1075 27.18 -10.24 -29.64
N GLU A 1076 27.44 -8.93 -29.61
CA GLU A 1076 27.76 -8.14 -30.80
C GLU A 1076 29.00 -8.68 -31.54
N LYS A 1077 29.92 -9.37 -30.84
CA LYS A 1077 31.09 -10.01 -31.44
C LYS A 1077 30.78 -11.32 -32.19
N ALA A 1078 29.57 -11.86 -32.07
CA ALA A 1078 29.19 -13.10 -32.77
C ALA A 1078 28.88 -12.81 -34.25
N ASP A 1079 29.54 -13.54 -35.18
CA ASP A 1079 29.51 -13.32 -36.64
C ASP A 1079 28.10 -13.23 -37.27
N VAL A 1080 27.13 -13.93 -36.69
CA VAL A 1080 25.74 -14.03 -37.16
C VAL A 1080 24.95 -12.73 -36.97
N PHE A 1081 25.44 -11.80 -36.14
CA PHE A 1081 24.76 -10.54 -35.81
C PHE A 1081 24.76 -9.52 -36.98
N SER A 1082 25.60 -9.72 -37.99
CA SER A 1082 25.81 -8.81 -39.12
C SER A 1082 24.61 -8.67 -40.09
N GLN A 1083 23.60 -9.56 -40.03
CA GLN A 1083 22.56 -9.67 -41.07
C GLN A 1083 21.17 -9.08 -40.71
N ASN A 1084 20.94 -8.54 -39.51
CA ASN A 1084 19.58 -8.18 -39.04
C ASN A 1084 19.41 -6.71 -38.57
N ILE A 1085 19.06 -5.81 -39.50
CA ILE A 1085 19.08 -4.33 -39.34
C ILE A 1085 18.21 -3.82 -38.17
N LYS A 1086 17.04 -4.43 -37.89
CA LYS A 1086 16.12 -3.96 -36.82
C LYS A 1086 16.67 -4.19 -35.41
N TYR A 1087 17.34 -5.33 -35.19
CA TYR A 1087 17.97 -5.65 -33.91
C TYR A 1087 19.22 -4.81 -33.67
N GLN A 1088 19.99 -4.50 -34.71
CA GLN A 1088 21.16 -3.62 -34.63
C GLN A 1088 20.80 -2.19 -34.17
N LYS A 1089 19.72 -1.61 -34.71
CA LYS A 1089 19.26 -0.28 -34.28
C LYS A 1089 18.84 -0.27 -32.80
N SER A 1090 18.02 -1.26 -32.41
CA SER A 1090 17.53 -1.39 -31.03
C SER A 1090 18.68 -1.66 -30.04
N LEU A 1091 19.65 -2.49 -30.44
CA LEU A 1091 20.87 -2.76 -29.66
C LEU A 1091 21.69 -1.47 -29.46
N LYS A 1092 21.88 -0.67 -30.53
CA LYS A 1092 22.59 0.61 -30.43
C LYS A 1092 21.87 1.57 -29.47
N GLU A 1093 20.55 1.72 -29.60
CA GLU A 1093 19.75 2.55 -28.71
C GLU A 1093 19.85 2.12 -27.24
N VAL A 1094 19.84 0.82 -26.97
CA VAL A 1094 19.99 0.27 -25.61
C VAL A 1094 21.39 0.47 -25.07
N LYS A 1095 22.45 0.24 -25.87
CA LYS A 1095 23.85 0.51 -25.47
C LYS A 1095 24.06 1.98 -25.14
N ASP A 1096 23.52 2.86 -25.97
CA ASP A 1096 23.61 4.31 -25.80
C ASP A 1096 22.85 4.74 -24.53
N LYS A 1097 21.65 4.19 -24.26
CA LYS A 1097 20.93 4.42 -23.00
C LYS A 1097 21.71 3.91 -21.79
N LEU A 1098 22.20 2.68 -21.80
CA LEU A 1098 22.98 2.13 -20.68
C LEU A 1098 24.21 3.00 -20.38
N SER A 1099 24.98 3.36 -21.41
CA SER A 1099 26.22 4.12 -21.26
C SER A 1099 25.97 5.59 -20.90
N ASN A 1100 25.12 6.27 -21.66
CA ASN A 1100 24.96 7.72 -21.61
C ASN A 1100 23.89 8.17 -20.61
N GLN A 1101 22.95 7.30 -20.24
CA GLN A 1101 21.90 7.61 -19.26
C GLN A 1101 22.27 7.04 -17.88
N TYR A 1102 22.67 5.77 -17.80
CA TYR A 1102 22.76 5.09 -16.49
C TYR A 1102 24.19 4.91 -15.96
N ILE A 1103 25.19 4.74 -16.81
CA ILE A 1103 26.55 4.44 -16.35
C ILE A 1103 27.36 5.73 -16.13
N ASN A 1104 27.64 6.46 -17.20
CA ASN A 1104 28.58 7.59 -17.16
C ASN A 1104 28.10 8.74 -16.27
N PRO A 1105 26.82 9.20 -16.36
CA PRO A 1105 26.33 10.29 -15.51
C PRO A 1105 26.33 9.90 -14.03
N LEU A 1106 25.86 8.70 -13.70
CA LEU A 1106 25.75 8.22 -12.33
C LEU A 1106 27.13 8.01 -11.67
N LEU A 1107 28.11 7.46 -12.39
CA LEU A 1107 29.50 7.39 -11.93
C LEU A 1107 30.09 8.78 -11.65
N LYS A 1108 29.81 9.76 -12.53
CA LYS A 1108 30.25 11.15 -12.34
C LYS A 1108 29.62 11.76 -11.09
N ILE A 1109 28.33 11.53 -10.84
CA ILE A 1109 27.65 11.96 -9.61
C ILE A 1109 28.33 11.36 -8.39
N TYR A 1110 28.56 10.04 -8.40
CA TYR A 1110 29.20 9.34 -7.29
C TYR A 1110 30.60 9.89 -6.97
N LYS A 1111 31.44 10.02 -8.00
CA LYS A 1111 32.80 10.55 -7.89
C LYS A 1111 32.82 11.96 -7.27
N ASN A 1112 31.92 12.83 -7.74
CA ASN A 1112 31.90 14.24 -7.34
C ASN A 1112 31.28 14.47 -5.96
N LYS A 1113 30.25 13.70 -5.58
CA LYS A 1113 29.47 13.95 -4.35
C LYS A 1113 29.82 13.00 -3.20
N PHE A 1114 30.08 11.72 -3.46
CA PHE A 1114 30.07 10.68 -2.42
C PHE A 1114 31.44 10.05 -2.13
N MET A 1115 32.26 9.81 -3.16
CA MET A 1115 33.53 9.07 -3.06
C MET A 1115 34.43 9.53 -1.89
N GLU A 1116 34.73 10.83 -1.80
CA GLU A 1116 35.63 11.36 -0.78
C GLU A 1116 35.08 11.24 0.65
N ASN A 1117 33.76 11.26 0.82
CA ASN A 1117 33.14 11.06 2.13
C ASN A 1117 33.09 9.57 2.51
N ASN A 1118 32.76 8.69 1.56
CA ASN A 1118 32.76 7.25 1.78
C ASN A 1118 34.14 6.73 2.17
N LYS A 1119 35.23 7.21 1.52
CA LYS A 1119 36.61 6.92 1.95
C LYS A 1119 36.87 7.30 3.42
N ARG A 1120 36.29 8.40 3.90
CA ARG A 1120 36.43 8.83 5.32
C ARG A 1120 35.60 7.97 6.26
N ILE A 1121 34.39 7.57 5.86
CA ILE A 1121 33.54 6.64 6.61
C ILE A 1121 34.31 5.33 6.84
N LEU A 1122 34.85 4.74 5.77
CA LEU A 1122 35.59 3.49 5.84
C LEU A 1122 36.87 3.61 6.68
N LYS A 1123 37.60 4.72 6.56
CA LYS A 1123 38.80 4.99 7.36
C LYS A 1123 38.51 5.18 8.86
N LYS A 1124 37.34 5.71 9.22
CA LYS A 1124 36.93 5.91 10.62
C LYS A 1124 36.37 4.66 11.29
N ASP A 1125 36.07 3.63 10.50
CA ASP A 1125 35.35 2.44 10.94
C ASP A 1125 33.94 2.74 11.48
N VAL A 1126 33.25 1.72 11.98
CA VAL A 1126 31.90 1.82 12.56
C VAL A 1126 31.89 2.69 13.82
N THR A 1127 31.01 3.69 13.87
CA THR A 1127 30.79 4.64 14.98
C THR A 1127 29.31 4.94 15.16
N ASP A 1128 28.92 5.49 16.32
CA ASP A 1128 27.54 5.93 16.60
C ASP A 1128 27.00 6.90 15.54
N TRP A 1129 27.88 7.70 14.92
CA TRP A 1129 27.48 8.63 13.86
C TRP A 1129 27.20 7.96 12.51
N ASN A 1130 27.96 6.93 12.13
CA ASN A 1130 27.94 6.39 10.76
C ASN A 1130 27.50 4.92 10.66
N HIS A 1131 27.15 4.26 11.77
CA HIS A 1131 26.84 2.82 11.78
C HIS A 1131 25.70 2.46 10.83
N LEU A 1132 24.65 3.29 10.72
CA LEU A 1132 23.54 3.07 9.79
C LEU A 1132 23.92 3.24 8.32
N VAL A 1133 25.01 3.95 8.00
CA VAL A 1133 25.45 4.27 6.62
C VAL A 1133 26.67 3.43 6.21
N TYR A 1134 27.35 2.79 7.16
CA TYR A 1134 28.63 2.14 6.93
C TYR A 1134 28.59 1.00 5.89
N PRO A 1135 27.65 0.03 5.95
CA PRO A 1135 27.54 -1.03 4.94
C PRO A 1135 27.36 -0.47 3.53
N ASP A 1136 26.44 0.49 3.37
CA ASP A 1136 26.15 1.14 2.09
C ASP A 1136 27.38 1.87 1.53
N ALA A 1137 28.15 2.55 2.40
CA ALA A 1137 29.40 3.21 2.02
C ALA A 1137 30.49 2.19 1.62
N LEU A 1138 30.55 1.03 2.27
CA LEU A 1138 31.47 -0.05 1.93
C LEU A 1138 31.16 -0.63 0.55
N PHE A 1139 29.89 -1.00 0.32
CA PHE A 1139 29.42 -1.48 -0.98
C PHE A 1139 29.74 -0.47 -2.09
N SER A 1140 29.27 0.77 -1.94
CA SER A 1140 29.38 1.78 -2.99
C SER A 1140 30.83 2.09 -3.36
N GLN A 1141 31.70 2.22 -2.36
CA GLN A 1141 33.10 2.53 -2.58
C GLN A 1141 33.85 1.38 -3.24
N LYS A 1142 33.50 0.13 -2.89
CA LYS A 1142 34.14 -1.06 -3.46
C LYS A 1142 33.73 -1.29 -4.91
N ILE A 1143 32.44 -1.11 -5.23
CA ILE A 1143 31.96 -1.12 -6.62
C ILE A 1143 32.62 -0.02 -7.45
N TYR A 1144 32.73 1.20 -6.92
CA TYR A 1144 33.38 2.29 -7.65
C TYR A 1144 34.87 2.02 -7.90
N GLU A 1145 35.62 1.56 -6.88
CA GLU A 1145 37.03 1.17 -7.02
C GLU A 1145 37.20 0.13 -8.14
N TYR A 1146 36.26 -0.82 -8.21
CA TYR A 1146 36.24 -1.87 -9.21
C TYR A 1146 36.09 -1.33 -10.64
N LEU A 1147 35.09 -0.48 -10.86
CA LEU A 1147 34.76 0.06 -12.17
C LEU A 1147 35.76 1.11 -12.66
N GLU A 1148 36.46 1.82 -11.76
CA GLU A 1148 37.51 2.78 -12.13
C GLU A 1148 38.83 2.08 -12.51
N THR A 1149 39.14 0.90 -11.93
CA THR A 1149 40.33 0.12 -12.33
C THR A 1149 40.26 -0.50 -13.73
N GLU A 1150 39.07 -0.55 -14.35
CA GLU A 1150 38.87 -1.08 -15.72
C GLU A 1150 39.01 -0.02 -16.83
N LYS A 1151 39.09 1.27 -16.47
CA LYS A 1151 39.32 2.39 -17.40
C LYS A 1151 40.79 2.83 -17.36
#